data_AF-A0A3P7FJE7-F1
#
_entry.id   AF-A0A3P7FJE7-F1
#
_cell.length_a   1.000
_cell.length_b   1.000
_cell.length_c   1.000
_cell.angle_alpha   90.00
_cell.angle_beta   90.00
_cell.angle_gamma   90.00
#
_symmetry.space_group_name_H-M   'P 1'
#
loop_
_entity.id
_entity.type
_entity.pdbx_description
1 polymer ?
#
loop_
_entity_poly.entity_id
_entity_poly.type
_entity_poly.pdbx_seq_one_letter_code
_entity_poly.pdbx_strand_id
1 'polypeptide(L)'
;KTLQIWSEHTASDGRVYYYNKVTKQSSWQKPDELKTPEEKKLAVAKLWREYKTPEGRPYYYNIETKETTWICPKDFDPAVVTKVKSGVESKGSDTSKTELQSGGESELEKAMLATLKSLEQPNEQTGNVKEADAEDAEEEKDLRQKQSDKFRDLLRDKYSEGKISSTSSWEQAMRYIQHDPRFRILNKVSEKKQLFNAWKVQRQKEERDEKRLAIKKAKEDLEEWLQNNPKVRPTMRYSKAEILFADEPIWKAVHEGERKEIFADALEFIDKREKENAKAVRRRNVQALADILEGMEEITYRTTWAQAQRLLIENPSFANDSTLQNMDKEDALIVFEEHIRTAEKHYLKEKDMEERRRRRQERKIREAFQAYLVELHKRGELTSISLWSELYPVISADSRFDNMLKQSGSTPLDLFKFYVEDLKSQFGQDRRVIKEILKDLNVTVEVGTTFDQLCKWVSSDERGKTVDPGNMKLCYNSLVEKAEAKEKEQEREEARKRRRYETAFRNILRTLVPPVEPNSQWEVIRPKIENEEAFIAVETEQLREKFFNDYLQNLAEACGHHHGSSKKKKKDKKKRRKEEKDSETEGEARPKKKKKHHKSDISDDERGAERKRRKKKKRLHSKSCSRSQSVNGSNESELSEGELERRRKILLNKLDISGELFTLTYGALVAELLRDLESPLAVNRQLDKMGYNIGLRLADDLLAKNSQIQRCTDMHQVADVLAKVALRSYLASTAFLGVTAQVSNWNARNDEFSLVLESNPLAEFVEVPPELAQDLRYSQILCGTIRGALEMMHMEVQTFIVQEHSQSVEIRVKFIRILEESVPPGDD
;
A
#
# COMPACT_ATOMS: atom_id res chain seq x y z
N LYS A 1 14.13 -43.77 -2.22
CA LYS A 1 13.93 -43.13 -0.90
C LYS A 1 13.19 -41.82 -1.13
N THR A 2 11.87 -41.81 -0.96
CA THR A 2 11.03 -40.62 -1.11
C THR A 2 11.45 -39.59 -0.06
N LEU A 3 11.95 -38.44 -0.50
CA LEU A 3 12.41 -37.36 0.36
C LEU A 3 11.23 -36.86 1.21
N GLN A 4 11.30 -37.03 2.52
CA GLN A 4 10.34 -36.47 3.47
C GLN A 4 10.49 -34.93 3.48
N ILE A 5 9.65 -34.25 2.70
CA ILE A 5 9.65 -32.79 2.53
C ILE A 5 9.08 -32.09 3.78
N TRP A 6 8.11 -32.72 4.47
CA TRP A 6 7.52 -32.23 5.71
C TRP A 6 7.98 -33.04 6.93
N SER A 7 8.30 -32.35 8.02
CA SER A 7 8.61 -32.93 9.33
C SER A 7 7.68 -32.40 10.41
N GLU A 8 7.35 -33.25 11.38
CA GLU A 8 6.53 -32.91 12.55
C GLU A 8 7.42 -32.34 13.67
N HIS A 9 6.97 -31.26 14.31
CA HIS A 9 7.67 -30.60 15.42
C HIS A 9 6.66 -30.20 16.51
N THR A 10 7.09 -30.19 17.76
CA THR A 10 6.27 -29.77 18.91
C THR A 10 6.76 -28.41 19.41
N ALA A 11 5.87 -27.43 19.44
CA ALA A 11 6.15 -26.10 20.01
C ALA A 11 6.23 -26.16 21.54
N SER A 12 6.76 -25.11 22.17
CA SER A 12 6.95 -25.03 23.63
C SER A 12 5.63 -25.06 24.44
N ASP A 13 4.51 -24.76 23.79
CA ASP A 13 3.16 -24.86 24.35
C ASP A 13 2.55 -26.28 24.22
N GLY A 14 3.31 -27.24 23.67
CA GLY A 14 2.86 -28.61 23.43
C GLY A 14 2.07 -28.80 22.13
N ARG A 15 1.83 -27.75 21.34
CA ARG A 15 1.10 -27.86 20.07
C ARG A 15 2.00 -28.40 18.96
N VAL A 16 1.50 -29.35 18.18
CA VAL A 16 2.22 -29.95 17.06
C VAL A 16 2.05 -29.08 15.80
N TYR A 17 3.14 -28.78 15.12
CA TYR A 17 3.16 -28.11 13.82
C TYR A 17 4.03 -28.88 12.82
N TYR A 18 3.75 -28.68 11.53
CA TYR A 18 4.43 -29.36 10.43
C TYR A 18 5.28 -28.35 9.67
N TYR A 19 6.55 -28.68 9.45
CA TYR A 19 7.52 -27.81 8.82
C TYR A 19 8.00 -28.38 7.48
N ASN A 20 7.89 -27.59 6.42
CA ASN A 20 8.37 -27.94 5.08
C ASN A 20 9.82 -27.48 4.91
N LYS A 21 10.73 -28.43 4.69
CA LYS A 21 12.17 -28.14 4.56
C LYS A 21 12.55 -27.41 3.26
N VAL A 22 11.73 -27.52 2.21
CA VAL A 22 11.99 -26.92 0.89
C VAL A 22 11.43 -25.51 0.81
N THR A 23 10.17 -25.31 1.23
CA THR A 23 9.51 -23.99 1.16
C THR A 23 9.74 -23.13 2.39
N LYS A 24 10.33 -23.68 3.47
CA LYS A 24 10.51 -23.04 4.78
C LYS A 24 9.19 -22.54 5.41
N GLN A 25 8.09 -23.22 5.11
CA GLN A 25 6.77 -22.89 5.66
C GLN A 25 6.42 -23.82 6.82
N SER A 26 5.82 -23.26 7.87
CA SER A 26 5.24 -24.00 9.00
C SER A 26 3.72 -23.94 8.92
N SER A 27 3.05 -25.09 9.05
CA SER A 27 1.60 -25.22 9.07
C SER A 27 1.12 -25.93 10.34
N TRP A 28 0.06 -25.42 10.95
CA TRP A 28 -0.62 -26.07 12.08
C TRP A 28 -1.57 -27.19 11.64
N GLN A 29 -1.89 -27.27 10.34
CA GLN A 29 -2.71 -28.35 9.76
C GLN A 29 -1.79 -29.39 9.10
N LYS A 30 -2.02 -30.67 9.40
CA LYS A 30 -1.26 -31.80 8.84
C LYS A 30 -1.36 -31.82 7.31
N PRO A 31 -0.25 -31.61 6.57
CA PRO A 31 -0.24 -31.59 5.12
C PRO A 31 -0.72 -32.93 4.54
N ASP A 32 -1.38 -32.90 3.37
CA ASP A 32 -1.97 -34.09 2.73
C ASP A 32 -0.93 -35.19 2.41
N GLU A 33 0.33 -34.83 2.29
CA GLU A 33 1.45 -35.75 2.05
C GLU A 33 1.80 -36.61 3.26
N LEU A 34 1.48 -36.15 4.48
CA LEU A 34 1.68 -36.89 5.75
C LEU A 34 0.41 -37.59 6.23
N LYS A 35 -0.74 -37.39 5.56
CA LYS A 35 -2.00 -38.06 5.93
C LYS A 35 -1.96 -39.54 5.56
N THR A 36 -2.35 -40.41 6.47
CA THR A 36 -2.48 -41.86 6.19
C THR A 36 -3.60 -42.09 5.14
N PRO A 37 -3.59 -43.23 4.42
CA PRO A 37 -4.66 -43.55 3.48
C PRO A 37 -6.06 -43.52 4.12
N GLU A 38 -6.18 -43.85 5.40
CA GLU A 38 -7.43 -43.80 6.16
C GLU A 38 -7.85 -42.36 6.48
N GLU A 39 -6.91 -41.49 6.86
CA GLU A 39 -7.18 -40.05 7.10
C GLU A 39 -7.64 -39.34 5.81
N LYS A 40 -7.08 -39.70 4.65
CA LYS A 40 -7.52 -39.17 3.35
C LYS A 40 -8.96 -39.59 3.03
N LYS A 41 -9.31 -40.87 3.23
CA LYS A 41 -10.68 -41.36 3.05
C LYS A 41 -11.67 -40.64 3.96
N LEU A 42 -11.29 -40.39 5.23
CA LEU A 42 -12.14 -39.68 6.18
C LEU A 42 -12.33 -38.19 5.82
N ALA A 43 -11.28 -37.53 5.30
CA ALA A 43 -11.37 -36.15 4.83
C ALA A 43 -12.31 -36.02 3.61
N VAL A 44 -12.19 -36.94 2.63
CA VAL A 44 -13.09 -36.98 1.46
C VAL A 44 -14.53 -37.29 1.89
N ALA A 45 -14.73 -38.20 2.84
CA ALA A 45 -16.05 -38.51 3.41
C ALA A 45 -16.69 -37.33 4.15
N LYS A 46 -15.90 -36.38 4.68
CA LYS A 46 -16.41 -35.13 5.25
C LYS A 46 -16.79 -34.10 4.18
N LEU A 47 -16.09 -34.08 3.04
CA LEU A 47 -16.31 -33.11 1.97
C LEU A 47 -17.52 -33.43 1.09
N TRP A 48 -17.78 -34.71 0.80
CA TRP A 48 -18.84 -35.12 -0.11
C TRP A 48 -20.04 -35.73 0.63
N ARG A 49 -21.26 -35.37 0.21
CA ARG A 49 -22.51 -35.97 0.71
C ARG A 49 -23.36 -36.50 -0.45
N GLU A 50 -23.93 -37.68 -0.24
CA GLU A 50 -24.93 -38.28 -1.15
C GLU A 50 -26.32 -37.70 -0.84
N TYR A 51 -27.01 -37.26 -1.89
CA TYR A 51 -28.41 -36.85 -1.87
C TYR A 51 -29.17 -37.64 -2.95
N LYS A 52 -30.50 -37.76 -2.79
CA LYS A 52 -31.37 -38.45 -3.75
C LYS A 52 -32.40 -37.48 -4.32
N THR A 53 -32.60 -37.51 -5.63
CA THR A 53 -33.70 -36.79 -6.27
C THR A 53 -35.05 -37.43 -5.92
N PRO A 54 -36.20 -36.75 -6.11
CA PRO A 54 -37.52 -37.34 -5.95
C PRO A 54 -37.75 -38.59 -6.81
N GLU A 55 -37.05 -38.69 -7.95
CA GLU A 55 -37.04 -39.85 -8.85
C GLU A 55 -36.16 -41.01 -8.35
N GLY A 56 -35.52 -40.86 -7.19
CA GLY A 56 -34.64 -41.86 -6.58
C GLY A 56 -33.22 -41.91 -7.13
N ARG A 57 -32.82 -40.99 -8.02
CA ARG A 57 -31.45 -40.96 -8.57
C ARG A 57 -30.48 -40.28 -7.59
N PRO A 58 -29.36 -40.94 -7.21
CA PRO A 58 -28.39 -40.33 -6.31
C PRO A 58 -27.51 -39.30 -7.04
N TYR A 59 -27.19 -38.20 -6.36
CA TYR A 59 -26.18 -37.22 -6.77
C TYR A 59 -25.30 -36.86 -5.58
N TYR A 60 -24.05 -36.48 -5.84
CA TYR A 60 -23.03 -36.23 -4.82
C TYR A 60 -22.69 -34.74 -4.80
N TYR A 61 -22.79 -34.12 -3.62
CA TYR A 61 -22.57 -32.70 -3.40
C TYR A 61 -21.33 -32.47 -2.55
N ASN A 62 -20.41 -31.64 -3.02
CA ASN A 62 -19.24 -31.21 -2.27
C ASN A 62 -19.59 -29.97 -1.42
N ILE A 63 -19.44 -30.06 -0.11
CA ILE A 63 -19.82 -29.01 0.85
C ILE A 63 -18.94 -27.76 0.70
N GLU A 64 -17.65 -27.93 0.36
CA GLU A 64 -16.70 -26.82 0.26
C GLU A 64 -16.72 -26.16 -1.11
N THR A 65 -16.66 -26.94 -2.20
CA THR A 65 -16.66 -26.39 -3.56
C THR A 65 -18.06 -26.04 -4.07
N LYS A 66 -19.11 -26.50 -3.37
CA LYS A 66 -20.53 -26.40 -3.78
C LYS A 66 -20.83 -27.02 -5.14
N GLU A 67 -19.99 -27.95 -5.60
CA GLU A 67 -20.16 -28.66 -6.86
C GLU A 67 -21.04 -29.90 -6.67
N THR A 68 -21.90 -30.17 -7.66
CA THR A 68 -22.74 -31.38 -7.73
C THR A 68 -22.31 -32.27 -8.88
N THR A 69 -22.10 -33.56 -8.63
CA THR A 69 -21.80 -34.56 -9.67
C THR A 69 -22.79 -35.73 -9.60
N TRP A 70 -23.19 -36.25 -10.76
CA TRP A 70 -24.02 -37.45 -10.89
C TRP A 70 -23.21 -38.75 -10.83
N ILE A 71 -21.89 -38.67 -11.06
CA ILE A 71 -20.98 -39.81 -11.07
C ILE A 71 -20.25 -39.84 -9.73
N CYS A 72 -20.32 -40.98 -9.03
CA CYS A 72 -19.64 -41.18 -7.75
C CYS A 72 -18.13 -40.90 -7.88
N PRO A 73 -17.56 -39.93 -7.14
CA PRO A 73 -16.12 -39.66 -7.16
C PRO A 73 -15.32 -40.91 -6.78
N LYS A 74 -14.25 -41.24 -7.51
CA LYS A 74 -13.49 -42.50 -7.35
C LYS A 74 -13.00 -42.79 -5.93
N ASP A 75 -12.74 -41.73 -5.16
CA ASP A 75 -12.23 -41.82 -3.78
C ASP A 75 -13.33 -41.69 -2.71
N PHE A 76 -14.59 -41.52 -3.12
CA PHE A 76 -15.75 -41.44 -2.24
C PHE A 76 -16.45 -42.80 -2.17
N ASP A 77 -16.31 -43.49 -1.04
CA ASP A 77 -17.07 -44.71 -0.76
C ASP A 77 -18.26 -44.37 0.16
N PRO A 78 -19.51 -44.40 -0.33
CA PRO A 78 -20.69 -44.04 0.46
C PRO A 78 -20.86 -44.92 1.71
N ALA A 79 -20.33 -46.15 1.71
CA ALA A 79 -20.42 -47.05 2.87
C ALA A 79 -19.64 -46.54 4.10
N VAL A 80 -18.58 -45.75 3.90
CA VAL A 80 -17.76 -45.19 4.99
C VAL A 80 -18.53 -44.08 5.71
N VAL A 81 -19.26 -43.23 4.98
CA VAL A 81 -20.06 -42.13 5.57
C VAL A 81 -21.19 -42.69 6.46
N THR A 82 -21.80 -43.80 6.06
CA THR A 82 -22.86 -44.46 6.84
C THR A 82 -22.33 -45.06 8.14
N LYS A 83 -21.10 -45.59 8.15
CA LYS A 83 -20.44 -46.11 9.37
C LYS A 83 -19.99 -45.00 10.33
N VAL A 84 -19.58 -43.83 9.80
CA VAL A 84 -19.17 -42.69 10.64
C VAL A 84 -20.37 -42.07 11.38
N LYS A 85 -21.60 -42.18 10.84
CA LYS A 85 -22.82 -41.77 11.57
C LYS A 85 -23.12 -42.63 12.80
N SER A 86 -22.58 -43.85 12.88
CA SER A 86 -22.82 -44.77 14.00
C SER A 86 -21.66 -44.87 15.01
N GLY A 87 -20.65 -44.01 14.93
CA GLY A 87 -19.43 -44.16 15.76
C GLY A 87 -18.74 -42.85 16.11
N VAL A 88 -19.43 -41.96 16.82
CA VAL A 88 -18.81 -40.86 17.58
C VAL A 88 -19.48 -40.81 18.95
N GLU A 89 -19.05 -41.69 19.85
CA GLU A 89 -19.11 -41.53 21.31
C GLU A 89 -18.38 -42.73 21.93
N SER A 90 -17.16 -42.51 22.43
CA SER A 90 -16.45 -43.26 23.50
C SER A 90 -14.94 -43.28 23.27
N LYS A 91 -14.22 -42.38 23.96
CA LYS A 91 -12.82 -42.56 24.40
C LYS A 91 -12.47 -41.56 25.51
N GLY A 92 -12.09 -42.06 26.69
CA GLY A 92 -11.28 -41.30 27.66
C GLY A 92 -11.48 -41.60 29.16
N SER A 93 -10.57 -42.39 29.73
CA SER A 93 -9.95 -42.23 31.07
C SER A 93 -10.53 -42.91 32.35
N ASP A 94 -9.77 -43.93 32.77
CA ASP A 94 -9.29 -44.34 34.11
C ASP A 94 -10.17 -44.63 35.34
N THR A 95 -10.13 -45.91 35.73
CA THR A 95 -9.74 -46.48 37.04
C THR A 95 -10.27 -45.85 38.34
N SER A 96 -11.29 -46.46 38.94
CA SER A 96 -11.25 -46.98 40.33
C SER A 96 -12.54 -47.72 40.70
N LYS A 97 -12.37 -48.84 41.41
CA LYS A 97 -13.42 -49.73 41.95
C LYS A 97 -14.51 -48.95 42.70
N THR A 98 -15.77 -49.14 42.33
CA THR A 98 -16.89 -49.35 43.27
C THR A 98 -18.01 -50.04 42.49
N GLU A 99 -18.53 -51.11 43.06
CA GLU A 99 -19.56 -52.01 42.52
C GLU A 99 -20.79 -51.25 42.05
N LEU A 100 -21.10 -51.32 40.76
CA LEU A 100 -22.41 -50.95 40.21
C LEU A 100 -22.92 -52.09 39.33
N GLN A 101 -24.11 -52.52 39.70
CA GLN A 101 -24.83 -53.68 39.22
C GLN A 101 -25.08 -53.60 37.71
N SER A 102 -24.25 -54.29 36.92
CA SER A 102 -24.62 -54.82 35.62
C SER A 102 -25.36 -56.14 35.86
N GLY A 103 -26.69 -56.05 35.91
CA GLY A 103 -27.56 -57.22 35.95
C GLY A 103 -27.46 -57.97 34.62
N GLY A 104 -26.66 -59.04 34.64
CA GLY A 104 -26.56 -60.16 33.70
C GLY A 104 -27.19 -60.01 32.32
N GLU A 105 -26.32 -60.06 31.30
CA GLU A 105 -26.65 -60.62 29.99
C GLU A 105 -27.53 -61.87 30.21
N SER A 106 -28.83 -61.70 30.00
CA SER A 106 -29.83 -62.70 30.36
C SER A 106 -29.48 -64.01 29.65
N GLU A 107 -29.62 -65.14 30.35
CA GLU A 107 -29.50 -66.47 29.75
C GLU A 107 -30.34 -66.63 28.45
N LEU A 108 -31.33 -65.76 28.25
CA LEU A 108 -32.13 -65.63 27.03
C LEU A 108 -31.34 -65.17 25.80
N GLU A 109 -30.38 -64.25 25.94
CA GLU A 109 -29.58 -63.75 24.80
C GLU A 109 -28.49 -64.75 24.44
N LYS A 110 -27.91 -65.42 25.44
CA LYS A 110 -27.09 -66.63 25.24
C LYS A 110 -27.89 -67.75 24.57
N ALA A 111 -29.15 -67.97 24.94
CA ALA A 111 -30.01 -68.96 24.30
C ALA A 111 -30.42 -68.56 22.87
N MET A 112 -30.65 -67.28 22.59
CA MET A 112 -30.98 -66.77 21.25
C MET A 112 -29.77 -66.85 20.30
N LEU A 113 -28.58 -66.46 20.76
CA LEU A 113 -27.32 -66.66 20.02
C LEU A 113 -26.98 -68.15 19.87
N ALA A 114 -27.21 -68.97 20.88
CA ALA A 114 -27.04 -70.42 20.76
C ALA A 114 -28.01 -71.02 19.74
N THR A 115 -29.25 -70.51 19.62
CA THR A 115 -30.25 -71.00 18.66
C THR A 115 -29.93 -70.55 17.23
N LEU A 116 -29.49 -69.29 17.03
CA LEU A 116 -29.00 -68.81 15.74
C LEU A 116 -27.71 -69.56 15.32
N LYS A 117 -26.79 -69.82 16.26
CA LYS A 117 -25.58 -70.61 15.98
C LYS A 117 -25.88 -72.09 15.74
N SER A 118 -26.95 -72.62 16.32
CA SER A 118 -27.45 -73.97 16.04
C SER A 118 -28.15 -74.09 14.67
N LEU A 119 -28.50 -72.97 14.05
CA LEU A 119 -29.05 -72.93 12.68
C LEU A 119 -27.95 -72.73 11.61
N GLU A 120 -26.71 -72.42 12.00
CA GLU A 120 -25.63 -72.05 11.07
C GLU A 120 -24.43 -73.02 11.00
N GLN A 121 -24.55 -74.25 11.52
CA GLN A 121 -23.55 -75.30 11.24
C GLN A 121 -24.07 -76.35 10.23
N PRO A 122 -23.38 -76.52 9.09
CA PRO A 122 -23.79 -77.42 8.01
C PRO A 122 -23.40 -78.85 8.38
N ASN A 123 -24.38 -79.77 8.43
CA ASN A 123 -24.07 -81.19 8.48
C ASN A 123 -24.02 -81.73 7.05
N GLU A 124 -22.82 -81.71 6.50
CA GLU A 124 -22.41 -82.48 5.33
C GLU A 124 -22.60 -83.97 5.62
N GLN A 125 -23.52 -84.63 4.89
CA GLN A 125 -23.44 -86.07 4.63
C GLN A 125 -24.22 -86.39 3.35
N THR A 126 -23.46 -86.45 2.26
CA THR A 126 -23.52 -87.44 1.17
C THR A 126 -24.88 -87.85 0.60
N GLY A 127 -25.12 -87.48 -0.67
CA GLY A 127 -26.08 -88.16 -1.53
C GLY A 127 -26.38 -87.39 -2.81
N ASN A 128 -25.74 -87.81 -3.90
CA ASN A 128 -26.00 -87.34 -5.27
C ASN A 128 -27.46 -87.67 -5.66
N VAL A 129 -28.35 -86.68 -5.70
CA VAL A 129 -29.70 -86.81 -6.30
C VAL A 129 -29.91 -85.64 -7.27
N LYS A 130 -30.67 -85.88 -8.34
CA LYS A 130 -30.62 -85.18 -9.63
C LYS A 130 -31.30 -83.81 -9.52
N GLU A 131 -31.06 -82.92 -10.49
CA GLU A 131 -31.63 -81.55 -10.54
C GLU A 131 -33.17 -81.48 -10.49
N ALA A 132 -33.87 -82.60 -10.72
CA ALA A 132 -35.32 -82.70 -10.48
C ALA A 132 -35.68 -82.72 -8.98
N ASP A 133 -34.77 -83.15 -8.10
CA ASP A 133 -34.98 -83.20 -6.65
C ASP A 133 -34.78 -81.82 -5.97
N ALA A 134 -34.17 -80.85 -6.67
CA ALA A 134 -33.90 -79.51 -6.13
C ALA A 134 -35.10 -78.54 -6.27
N GLU A 135 -35.83 -78.59 -7.39
CA GLU A 135 -37.08 -77.84 -7.56
C GLU A 135 -38.18 -78.38 -6.64
N ASP A 136 -38.29 -79.72 -6.52
CA ASP A 136 -39.19 -80.36 -5.55
C ASP A 136 -38.82 -79.96 -4.09
N ALA A 137 -37.53 -79.84 -3.76
CA ALA A 137 -37.09 -79.42 -2.42
C ALA A 137 -37.41 -77.94 -2.11
N GLU A 138 -37.35 -77.05 -3.10
CA GLU A 138 -37.63 -75.63 -2.92
C GLU A 138 -39.14 -75.35 -2.89
N GLU A 139 -39.95 -76.07 -3.69
CA GLU A 139 -41.41 -76.08 -3.58
C GLU A 139 -41.88 -76.68 -2.23
N GLU A 140 -41.24 -77.76 -1.73
CA GLU A 140 -41.55 -78.30 -0.40
C GLU A 140 -41.24 -77.26 0.70
N LYS A 141 -40.14 -76.51 0.57
CA LYS A 141 -39.79 -75.41 1.49
C LYS A 141 -40.80 -74.27 1.45
N ASP A 142 -41.18 -73.78 0.27
CA ASP A 142 -42.17 -72.70 0.14
C ASP A 142 -43.55 -73.15 0.66
N LEU A 143 -43.94 -74.40 0.39
CA LEU A 143 -45.14 -74.99 0.95
C LEU A 143 -45.05 -75.05 2.49
N ARG A 144 -43.94 -75.51 3.07
CA ARG A 144 -43.71 -75.50 4.52
C ARG A 144 -43.72 -74.09 5.11
N GLN A 145 -43.17 -73.10 4.40
CA GLN A 145 -43.18 -71.71 4.83
C GLN A 145 -44.60 -71.15 4.84
N LYS A 146 -45.38 -71.33 3.77
CA LYS A 146 -46.81 -70.99 3.71
C LYS A 146 -47.62 -71.69 4.78
N GLN A 147 -47.33 -72.96 5.08
CA GLN A 147 -47.94 -73.70 6.19
C GLN A 147 -47.58 -73.08 7.55
N SER A 148 -46.32 -72.67 7.73
CA SER A 148 -45.85 -72.00 8.95
C SER A 148 -46.47 -70.61 9.13
N ASP A 149 -46.68 -69.85 8.04
CA ASP A 149 -47.29 -68.53 8.06
C ASP A 149 -48.79 -68.61 8.34
N LYS A 150 -49.50 -69.57 7.72
CA LYS A 150 -50.89 -69.87 8.10
C LYS A 150 -51.02 -70.27 9.57
N PHE A 151 -50.02 -70.94 10.13
CA PHE A 151 -49.98 -71.26 11.56
C PHE A 151 -49.67 -70.02 12.42
N ARG A 152 -48.79 -69.10 11.98
CA ARG A 152 -48.58 -67.81 12.66
C ARG A 152 -49.82 -66.92 12.63
N ASP A 153 -50.58 -66.93 11.54
CA ASP A 153 -51.86 -66.22 11.43
C ASP A 153 -52.92 -66.81 12.35
N LEU A 154 -52.98 -68.14 12.48
CA LEU A 154 -53.79 -68.79 13.50
C LEU A 154 -53.44 -68.29 14.91
N LEU A 155 -52.14 -68.19 15.24
CA LEU A 155 -51.70 -67.66 16.53
C LEU A 155 -52.08 -66.19 16.71
N ARG A 156 -51.94 -65.38 15.66
CA ARG A 156 -52.35 -63.96 15.64
C ARG A 156 -53.85 -63.80 15.86
N ASP A 157 -54.69 -64.54 15.15
CA ASP A 157 -56.15 -64.47 15.27
C ASP A 157 -56.59 -64.89 16.67
N LYS A 158 -56.04 -65.98 17.20
CA LYS A 158 -56.37 -66.46 18.54
C LYS A 158 -55.84 -65.54 19.65
N TYR A 159 -54.77 -64.81 19.38
CA TYR A 159 -54.31 -63.72 20.24
C TYR A 159 -55.26 -62.52 20.20
N SER A 160 -55.69 -62.10 19.00
CA SER A 160 -56.69 -61.02 18.81
C SER A 160 -58.05 -61.36 19.44
N GLU A 161 -58.44 -62.64 19.46
CA GLU A 161 -59.62 -63.15 20.18
C GLU A 161 -59.43 -63.16 21.72
N GLY A 162 -58.24 -62.85 22.23
CA GLY A 162 -57.91 -62.88 23.66
C GLY A 162 -57.73 -64.29 24.25
N LYS A 163 -57.64 -65.34 23.42
CA LYS A 163 -57.53 -66.74 23.88
C LYS A 163 -56.10 -67.19 24.14
N ILE A 164 -55.15 -66.55 23.47
CA ILE A 164 -53.71 -66.78 23.64
C ILE A 164 -53.10 -65.44 24.06
N SER A 165 -52.14 -65.48 24.98
CA SER A 165 -51.37 -64.32 25.45
C SER A 165 -49.88 -64.54 25.19
N SER A 166 -49.09 -63.47 25.18
CA SER A 166 -47.63 -63.51 25.05
C SER A 166 -46.94 -64.27 26.20
N THR A 167 -47.65 -64.57 27.29
CA THR A 167 -47.16 -65.39 28.42
C THR A 167 -47.70 -66.82 28.43
N SER A 168 -48.67 -67.16 27.58
CA SER A 168 -49.34 -68.48 27.59
C SER A 168 -48.36 -69.64 27.44
N SER A 169 -48.63 -70.75 28.15
CA SER A 169 -47.96 -72.03 27.94
C SER A 169 -48.46 -72.71 26.68
N TRP A 170 -47.63 -73.60 26.12
CA TRP A 170 -47.99 -74.36 24.93
C TRP A 170 -49.25 -75.19 25.15
N GLU A 171 -49.39 -75.82 26.32
CA GLU A 171 -50.53 -76.68 26.67
C GLU A 171 -51.84 -75.89 26.74
N GLN A 172 -51.79 -74.65 27.25
CA GLN A 172 -52.97 -73.80 27.33
C GLN A 172 -53.35 -73.25 25.96
N ALA A 173 -52.37 -72.79 25.17
CA ALA A 173 -52.61 -72.37 23.80
C ALA A 173 -53.19 -73.53 22.97
N MET A 174 -52.65 -74.75 23.15
CA MET A 174 -53.08 -75.99 22.48
C MET A 174 -54.59 -76.22 22.60
N ARG A 175 -55.17 -76.02 23.79
CA ARG A 175 -56.61 -76.22 24.03
C ARG A 175 -57.50 -75.36 23.13
N TYR A 176 -57.05 -74.16 22.79
CA TYR A 176 -57.79 -73.23 21.94
C TYR A 176 -57.47 -73.39 20.45
N ILE A 177 -56.21 -73.71 20.10
CA ILE A 177 -55.80 -73.88 18.71
C ILE A 177 -56.20 -75.23 18.12
N GLN A 178 -56.29 -76.30 18.91
CA GLN A 178 -56.49 -77.67 18.40
C GLN A 178 -57.79 -77.87 17.61
N HIS A 179 -58.81 -77.06 17.90
CA HIS A 179 -60.12 -77.12 17.24
C HIS A 179 -60.14 -76.33 15.93
N ASP A 180 -59.16 -75.47 15.67
CA ASP A 180 -59.10 -74.68 14.44
C ASP A 180 -58.59 -75.56 13.28
N PRO A 181 -59.23 -75.53 12.10
CA PRO A 181 -58.77 -76.28 10.92
C PRO A 181 -57.31 -76.01 10.56
N ARG A 182 -56.82 -74.78 10.79
CA ARG A 182 -55.44 -74.37 10.50
C ARG A 182 -54.41 -75.07 11.39
N PHE A 183 -54.84 -75.64 12.52
CA PHE A 183 -53.97 -76.42 13.38
C PHE A 183 -53.50 -77.74 12.74
N ARG A 184 -54.32 -78.34 11.86
CA ARG A 184 -53.99 -79.60 11.18
C ARG A 184 -53.01 -79.43 10.01
N ILE A 185 -52.72 -78.19 9.61
CA ILE A 185 -51.83 -77.87 8.47
C ILE A 185 -50.39 -78.35 8.73
N LEU A 186 -49.92 -78.20 9.97
CA LEU A 186 -48.65 -78.76 10.40
C LEU A 186 -48.91 -80.15 11.01
N ASN A 187 -48.17 -81.16 10.60
CA ASN A 187 -48.37 -82.53 11.13
C ASN A 187 -47.58 -82.75 12.42
N LYS A 188 -46.37 -82.19 12.53
CA LYS A 188 -45.49 -82.41 13.68
C LYS A 188 -45.80 -81.46 14.83
N VAL A 189 -46.05 -82.02 16.00
CA VAL A 189 -46.29 -81.25 17.24
C VAL A 189 -45.05 -80.43 17.64
N SER A 190 -43.83 -80.94 17.35
CA SER A 190 -42.57 -80.22 17.61
C SER A 190 -42.43 -78.95 16.77
N GLU A 191 -42.71 -79.01 15.46
CA GLU A 191 -42.65 -77.85 14.55
C GLU A 191 -43.67 -76.77 14.99
N LYS A 192 -44.87 -77.19 15.40
CA LYS A 192 -45.88 -76.28 15.98
C LYS A 192 -45.41 -75.61 17.27
N LYS A 193 -44.81 -76.40 18.17
CA LYS A 193 -44.26 -75.89 19.44
C LYS A 193 -43.10 -74.92 19.20
N GLN A 194 -42.25 -75.20 18.20
CA GLN A 194 -41.18 -74.29 17.77
C GLN A 194 -41.72 -72.98 17.21
N LEU A 195 -42.69 -73.04 16.29
CA LEU A 195 -43.33 -71.84 15.72
C LEU A 195 -44.07 -71.02 16.78
N PHE A 196 -44.73 -71.68 17.72
CA PHE A 196 -45.37 -71.01 18.86
C PHE A 196 -44.36 -70.31 19.75
N ASN A 197 -43.26 -70.97 20.12
CA ASN A 197 -42.20 -70.36 20.92
C ASN A 197 -41.53 -69.18 20.19
N ALA A 198 -41.27 -69.31 18.88
CA ALA A 198 -40.73 -68.23 18.06
C ALA A 198 -41.69 -67.04 17.95
N TRP A 199 -42.97 -67.30 17.69
CA TRP A 199 -44.03 -66.28 17.69
C TRP A 199 -44.16 -65.61 19.06
N LYS A 200 -44.09 -66.37 20.15
CA LYS A 200 -44.11 -65.86 21.53
C LYS A 200 -42.96 -64.90 21.78
N VAL A 201 -41.73 -65.27 21.41
CA VAL A 201 -40.55 -64.40 21.54
C VAL A 201 -40.66 -63.15 20.67
N GLN A 202 -41.12 -63.29 19.43
CA GLN A 202 -41.32 -62.15 18.52
C GLN A 202 -42.38 -61.18 19.05
N ARG A 203 -43.53 -61.68 19.53
CA ARG A 203 -44.58 -60.84 20.13
C ARG A 203 -44.12 -60.17 21.40
N GLN A 204 -43.39 -60.86 22.28
CA GLN A 204 -42.77 -60.24 23.44
C GLN A 204 -41.72 -59.17 23.07
N LYS A 205 -41.05 -59.31 21.92
CA LYS A 205 -40.15 -58.27 21.40
C LYS A 205 -40.95 -57.07 20.85
N GLU A 206 -41.94 -57.31 20.01
CA GLU A 206 -42.81 -56.27 19.45
C GLU A 206 -43.56 -55.50 20.56
N GLU A 207 -44.10 -56.17 21.58
CA GLU A 207 -44.71 -55.51 22.75
C GLU A 207 -43.70 -54.64 23.53
N ARG A 208 -42.43 -55.07 23.63
CA ARG A 208 -41.37 -54.27 24.26
C ARG A 208 -41.00 -53.06 23.40
N ASP A 209 -40.92 -53.23 22.09
CA ASP A 209 -40.58 -52.16 21.14
C ASP A 209 -41.73 -51.15 21.00
N GLU A 210 -42.99 -51.60 20.99
CA GLU A 210 -44.19 -50.75 21.04
C GLU A 210 -44.25 -49.94 22.33
N LYS A 211 -43.95 -50.56 23.49
CA LYS A 211 -43.84 -49.83 24.77
C LYS A 211 -42.72 -48.80 24.75
N ARG A 212 -41.54 -49.13 24.20
CA ARG A 212 -40.42 -48.20 24.05
C ARG A 212 -40.78 -47.02 23.15
N LEU A 213 -41.41 -47.30 22.01
CA LEU A 213 -41.83 -46.28 21.07
C LEU A 213 -42.95 -45.40 21.66
N ALA A 214 -43.89 -45.98 22.40
CA ALA A 214 -44.94 -45.24 23.10
C ALA A 214 -44.37 -44.31 24.18
N ILE A 215 -43.37 -44.76 24.96
CA ILE A 215 -42.68 -43.91 25.94
C ILE A 215 -41.93 -42.78 25.23
N LYS A 216 -41.17 -43.09 24.17
CA LYS A 216 -40.44 -42.08 23.39
C LYS A 216 -41.40 -41.03 22.82
N LYS A 217 -42.51 -41.48 22.23
CA LYS A 217 -43.55 -40.59 21.71
C LYS A 217 -44.18 -39.75 22.82
N ALA A 218 -44.49 -40.32 23.99
CA ALA A 218 -45.03 -39.58 25.11
C ALA A 218 -44.07 -38.47 25.61
N LYS A 219 -42.74 -38.70 25.55
CA LYS A 219 -41.74 -37.68 25.86
C LYS A 219 -41.74 -36.54 24.83
N GLU A 220 -41.70 -36.88 23.55
CA GLU A 220 -41.73 -35.91 22.44
C GLU A 220 -43.03 -35.09 22.47
N ASP A 221 -44.17 -35.75 22.68
CA ASP A 221 -45.49 -35.11 22.80
C ASP A 221 -45.55 -34.17 24.02
N LEU A 222 -44.95 -34.55 25.16
CA LEU A 222 -44.86 -33.68 26.35
C LEU A 222 -43.95 -32.48 26.10
N GLU A 223 -42.80 -32.69 25.47
CA GLU A 223 -41.87 -31.61 25.14
C GLU A 223 -42.53 -30.60 24.19
N GLU A 224 -43.14 -31.06 23.10
CA GLU A 224 -43.86 -30.21 22.14
C GLU A 224 -45.01 -29.45 22.81
N TRP A 225 -45.77 -30.14 23.67
CA TRP A 225 -46.86 -29.51 24.41
C TRP A 225 -46.35 -28.43 25.36
N LEU A 226 -45.27 -28.68 26.10
CA LEU A 226 -44.66 -27.69 26.99
C LEU A 226 -44.14 -26.47 26.21
N GLN A 227 -43.51 -26.70 25.06
CA GLN A 227 -42.99 -25.64 24.19
C GLN A 227 -44.09 -24.72 23.63
N ASN A 228 -45.30 -25.24 23.42
CA ASN A 228 -46.41 -24.50 22.80
C ASN A 228 -47.49 -24.03 23.80
N ASN A 229 -47.41 -24.48 25.05
CA ASN A 229 -48.42 -24.14 26.05
C ASN A 229 -48.23 -22.71 26.57
N PRO A 230 -49.25 -21.83 26.45
CA PRO A 230 -49.16 -20.43 26.87
C PRO A 230 -48.99 -20.24 28.40
N LYS A 231 -49.27 -21.26 29.21
CA LYS A 231 -49.05 -21.21 30.67
C LYS A 231 -47.59 -21.43 31.05
N VAL A 232 -46.78 -22.03 30.16
CA VAL A 232 -45.36 -22.29 30.39
C VAL A 232 -44.57 -21.01 30.13
N ARG A 233 -43.77 -20.59 31.11
CA ARG A 233 -42.88 -19.42 31.01
C ARG A 233 -41.47 -19.86 31.38
N PRO A 234 -40.41 -19.28 30.78
CA PRO A 234 -39.01 -19.58 31.12
C PRO A 234 -38.69 -19.52 32.62
N THR A 235 -39.39 -18.67 33.39
CA THR A 235 -39.17 -18.47 34.82
C THR A 235 -39.98 -19.39 35.73
N MET A 236 -40.76 -20.32 35.15
CA MET A 236 -41.67 -21.18 35.90
C MET A 236 -40.91 -22.30 36.62
N ARG A 237 -41.12 -22.44 37.93
CA ARG A 237 -40.51 -23.53 38.71
C ARG A 237 -41.21 -24.85 38.47
N TYR A 238 -40.45 -25.96 38.48
CA TYR A 238 -40.98 -27.31 38.32
C TYR A 238 -42.10 -27.64 39.33
N SER A 239 -41.94 -27.26 40.61
CA SER A 239 -42.95 -27.50 41.64
C SER A 239 -44.31 -26.86 41.32
N LYS A 240 -44.31 -25.72 40.63
CA LYS A 240 -45.55 -25.07 40.16
C LYS A 240 -46.13 -25.78 38.93
N ALA A 241 -45.27 -26.22 38.02
CA ALA A 241 -45.67 -27.00 36.84
C ALA A 241 -46.35 -28.31 37.25
N GLU A 242 -45.78 -29.00 38.24
CA GLU A 242 -46.32 -30.25 38.78
C GLU A 242 -47.74 -30.09 39.32
N ILE A 243 -48.02 -29.01 40.05
CA ILE A 243 -49.37 -28.74 40.57
C ILE A 243 -50.33 -28.34 39.43
N LEU A 244 -49.86 -27.51 38.48
CA LEU A 244 -50.72 -26.97 37.41
C LEU A 244 -51.06 -27.99 36.33
N PHE A 245 -50.16 -28.92 36.03
CA PHE A 245 -50.32 -29.91 34.98
C PHE A 245 -50.61 -31.31 35.54
N ALA A 246 -50.85 -31.41 36.85
CA ALA A 246 -51.15 -32.66 37.54
C ALA A 246 -52.27 -33.45 36.86
N ASP A 247 -53.31 -32.77 36.35
CA ASP A 247 -54.48 -33.40 35.73
C ASP A 247 -54.35 -33.62 34.22
N GLU A 248 -53.32 -33.07 33.58
CA GLU A 248 -53.17 -33.16 32.12
C GLU A 248 -52.74 -34.58 31.70
N PRO A 249 -53.41 -35.19 30.71
CA PRO A 249 -53.12 -36.57 30.30
C PRO A 249 -51.71 -36.71 29.70
N ILE A 250 -51.24 -35.67 29.00
CA ILE A 250 -49.89 -35.62 28.39
C ILE A 250 -48.81 -35.59 29.48
N TRP A 251 -49.07 -34.90 30.60
CA TRP A 251 -48.18 -34.88 31.76
C TRP A 251 -48.11 -36.24 32.43
N LYS A 252 -49.27 -36.88 32.66
CA LYS A 252 -49.36 -38.21 33.29
C LYS A 252 -48.70 -39.32 32.46
N ALA A 253 -48.69 -39.19 31.13
CA ALA A 253 -48.14 -40.20 30.22
C ALA A 253 -46.62 -40.43 30.37
N VAL A 254 -45.89 -39.44 30.88
CA VAL A 254 -44.43 -39.52 31.11
C VAL A 254 -44.14 -39.81 32.59
N HIS A 255 -43.05 -40.53 32.87
CA HIS A 255 -42.62 -40.87 34.22
C HIS A 255 -42.09 -39.64 34.99
N GLU A 256 -42.35 -39.55 36.30
CA GLU A 256 -42.03 -38.39 37.15
C GLU A 256 -40.55 -37.96 37.07
N GLY A 257 -39.62 -38.91 37.07
CA GLY A 257 -38.17 -38.62 36.93
C GLY A 257 -37.81 -37.94 35.61
N GLU A 258 -38.50 -38.29 34.51
CA GLU A 258 -38.21 -37.77 33.17
C GLU A 258 -38.92 -36.42 32.92
N ARG A 259 -40.06 -36.18 33.58
CA ARG A 259 -40.78 -34.90 33.50
C ARG A 259 -39.91 -33.72 33.87
N LYS A 260 -39.06 -33.88 34.90
CA LYS A 260 -38.19 -32.79 35.37
C LYS A 260 -37.11 -32.42 34.35
N GLU A 261 -36.53 -33.42 33.70
CA GLU A 261 -35.53 -33.22 32.64
C GLU A 261 -36.18 -32.58 31.40
N ILE A 262 -37.27 -33.17 30.90
CA ILE A 262 -38.02 -32.66 29.74
C ILE A 262 -38.52 -31.23 29.99
N PHE A 263 -38.97 -30.94 31.22
CA PHE A 263 -39.39 -29.60 31.59
C PHE A 263 -38.23 -28.60 31.59
N ALA A 264 -37.06 -28.97 32.12
CA ALA A 264 -35.88 -28.11 32.09
C ALA A 264 -35.45 -27.83 30.64
N ASP A 265 -35.34 -28.86 29.81
CA ASP A 265 -34.96 -28.73 28.39
C ASP A 265 -35.97 -27.87 27.62
N ALA A 266 -37.28 -28.06 27.85
CA ALA A 266 -38.32 -27.24 27.24
C ALA A 266 -38.24 -25.77 27.68
N LEU A 267 -37.93 -25.48 28.95
CA LEU A 267 -37.74 -24.10 29.41
C LEU A 267 -36.52 -23.44 28.77
N GLU A 268 -35.39 -24.15 28.66
CA GLU A 268 -34.20 -23.65 27.97
C GLU A 268 -34.49 -23.37 26.50
N PHE A 269 -35.24 -24.25 25.83
CA PHE A 269 -35.67 -24.05 24.46
C PHE A 269 -36.59 -22.84 24.29
N ILE A 270 -37.60 -22.68 25.17
CA ILE A 270 -38.51 -21.52 25.13
C ILE A 270 -37.73 -20.22 25.38
N ASP A 271 -36.85 -20.17 26.37
CA ASP A 271 -36.02 -19.00 26.67
C ASP A 271 -35.12 -18.64 25.47
N LYS A 272 -34.47 -19.64 24.88
CA LYS A 272 -33.65 -19.44 23.67
C LYS A 272 -34.49 -18.92 22.50
N ARG A 273 -35.65 -19.52 22.25
CA ARG A 273 -36.58 -19.10 21.19
C ARG A 273 -37.11 -17.69 21.41
N GLU A 274 -37.47 -17.31 22.64
CA GLU A 274 -37.90 -15.95 22.98
C GLU A 274 -36.78 -14.93 22.79
N LYS A 275 -35.54 -15.24 23.22
CA LYS A 275 -34.35 -14.40 22.99
C LYS A 275 -34.03 -14.24 21.51
N GLU A 276 -34.16 -15.31 20.72
CA GLU A 276 -33.96 -15.28 19.27
C GLU A 276 -35.05 -14.46 18.57
N ASN A 277 -36.31 -14.63 18.96
CA ASN A 277 -37.44 -13.84 18.45
C ASN A 277 -37.28 -12.35 18.78
N ALA A 278 -36.88 -12.00 20.00
CA ALA A 278 -36.61 -10.61 20.39
C ALA A 278 -35.48 -9.99 19.54
N LYS A 279 -34.39 -10.75 19.30
CA LYS A 279 -33.31 -10.33 18.39
C LYS A 279 -33.79 -10.19 16.95
N ALA A 280 -34.66 -11.09 16.47
CA ALA A 280 -35.20 -11.05 15.11
C ALA A 280 -36.11 -9.83 14.91
N VAL A 281 -36.99 -9.54 15.87
CA VAL A 281 -37.84 -8.33 15.85
C VAL A 281 -36.99 -7.07 15.89
N ARG A 282 -35.99 -6.99 16.78
CA ARG A 282 -35.04 -5.85 16.81
C ARG A 282 -34.35 -5.65 15.46
N ARG A 283 -33.83 -6.72 14.85
CA ARG A 283 -33.17 -6.65 13.53
C ARG A 283 -34.13 -6.18 12.43
N ARG A 284 -35.35 -6.73 12.39
CA ARG A 284 -36.39 -6.29 11.45
C ARG A 284 -36.69 -4.80 11.63
N ASN A 285 -36.87 -4.35 12.87
CA ASN A 285 -37.24 -2.97 13.16
C ASN A 285 -36.11 -1.99 12.79
N VAL A 286 -34.87 -2.33 13.12
CA VAL A 286 -33.67 -1.59 12.71
C VAL A 286 -33.59 -1.46 11.19
N GLN A 287 -33.78 -2.57 10.46
CA GLN A 287 -33.74 -2.56 9.01
C GLN A 287 -34.89 -1.75 8.41
N ALA A 288 -36.12 -1.95 8.88
CA ALA A 288 -37.28 -1.25 8.37
C ALA A 288 -37.20 0.26 8.63
N LEU A 289 -36.67 0.71 9.77
CA LEU A 289 -36.40 2.13 9.99
C LEU A 289 -35.30 2.64 9.04
N ALA A 290 -34.23 1.87 8.81
CA ALA A 290 -33.18 2.25 7.89
C ALA A 290 -33.72 2.43 6.45
N ASP A 291 -34.55 1.50 5.98
CA ASP A 291 -35.18 1.55 4.67
C ASP A 291 -36.13 2.75 4.54
N ILE A 292 -36.88 3.09 5.60
CA ILE A 292 -37.75 4.28 5.63
C ILE A 292 -36.91 5.55 5.53
N LEU A 293 -35.82 5.67 6.30
CA LEU A 293 -34.94 6.83 6.27
C LEU A 293 -34.25 6.98 4.91
N GLU A 294 -33.82 5.88 4.28
CA GLU A 294 -33.22 5.89 2.94
C GLU A 294 -34.21 6.37 1.87
N GLY A 295 -35.50 6.09 2.03
CA GLY A 295 -36.56 6.56 1.13
C GLY A 295 -37.00 8.02 1.34
N MET A 296 -36.53 8.71 2.37
CA MET A 296 -36.91 10.10 2.69
C MET A 296 -35.92 11.11 2.12
N GLU A 297 -36.24 11.72 0.98
CA GLU A 297 -35.39 12.76 0.35
C GLU A 297 -35.28 14.05 1.20
N GLU A 298 -36.24 14.31 2.08
CA GLU A 298 -36.23 15.47 2.99
C GLU A 298 -35.17 15.33 4.08
N ILE A 299 -34.71 14.10 4.37
CA ILE A 299 -33.66 13.85 5.34
C ILE A 299 -32.31 14.06 4.67
N THR A 300 -31.68 15.17 5.01
CA THR A 300 -30.34 15.55 4.54
C THR A 300 -29.30 15.27 5.61
N TYR A 301 -28.02 15.39 5.24
CA TYR A 301 -26.90 15.30 6.17
C TYR A 301 -26.92 16.32 7.34
N ARG A 302 -27.76 17.36 7.28
CA ARG A 302 -27.91 18.36 8.36
C ARG A 302 -29.15 18.15 9.20
N THR A 303 -30.00 17.19 8.83
CA THR A 303 -31.27 16.96 9.50
C THR A 303 -30.98 16.50 10.93
N THR A 304 -31.64 17.13 11.90
CA THR A 304 -31.53 16.76 13.32
C THR A 304 -32.53 15.65 13.66
N TRP A 305 -32.29 14.89 14.73
CA TRP A 305 -33.23 13.86 15.18
C TRP A 305 -34.63 14.41 15.44
N ALA A 306 -34.76 15.60 16.04
CA ALA A 306 -36.07 16.21 16.28
C ALA A 306 -36.84 16.54 14.99
N GLN A 307 -36.13 16.92 13.92
CA GLN A 307 -36.73 17.11 12.60
C GLN A 307 -37.10 15.77 11.96
N ALA A 308 -36.19 14.80 11.99
CA ALA A 308 -36.41 13.45 11.47
C ALA A 308 -37.59 12.77 12.17
N GLN A 309 -37.74 12.91 13.48
CA GLN A 309 -38.86 12.35 14.24
C GLN A 309 -40.21 12.93 13.78
N ARG A 310 -40.29 14.23 13.48
CA ARG A 310 -41.53 14.83 12.93
C ARG A 310 -41.85 14.26 11.55
N LEU A 311 -40.85 14.16 10.68
CA LEU A 311 -40.99 13.56 9.35
C LEU A 311 -41.36 12.07 9.41
N LEU A 312 -40.83 11.32 10.39
CA LEU A 312 -41.17 9.93 10.64
C LEU A 312 -42.62 9.76 11.08
N ILE A 313 -43.13 10.63 11.96
CA ILE A 313 -44.54 10.60 12.38
C ILE A 313 -45.48 10.92 11.19
N GLU A 314 -45.05 11.78 10.28
CA GLU A 314 -45.80 12.10 9.06
C GLU A 314 -45.73 10.98 8.00
N ASN A 315 -44.79 10.05 8.13
CA ASN A 315 -44.62 8.96 7.17
C ASN A 315 -45.57 7.77 7.46
N PRO A 316 -46.43 7.39 6.50
CA PRO A 316 -47.41 6.32 6.69
C PRO A 316 -46.81 4.96 7.06
N SER A 317 -45.62 4.64 6.55
CA SER A 317 -44.96 3.35 6.81
C SER A 317 -44.51 3.21 8.26
N PHE A 318 -44.08 4.31 8.88
CA PHE A 318 -43.73 4.35 10.30
C PHE A 318 -44.97 4.53 11.19
N ALA A 319 -45.92 5.38 10.80
CA ALA A 319 -47.13 5.67 11.56
C ALA A 319 -48.07 4.45 11.68
N ASN A 320 -48.10 3.56 10.69
CA ASN A 320 -48.97 2.38 10.72
C ASN A 320 -48.34 1.15 11.39
N ASP A 321 -47.02 1.12 11.57
CA ASP A 321 -46.33 -0.03 12.18
C ASP A 321 -46.15 0.18 13.69
N SER A 322 -47.05 -0.43 14.48
CA SER A 322 -46.98 -0.39 15.94
C SER A 322 -45.70 -1.02 16.51
N THR A 323 -45.10 -1.98 15.81
CA THR A 323 -43.85 -2.62 16.27
C THR A 323 -42.64 -1.70 16.10
N LEU A 324 -42.64 -0.82 15.07
CA LEU A 324 -41.64 0.22 14.89
C LEU A 324 -41.79 1.36 15.90
N GLN A 325 -43.01 1.77 16.23
CA GLN A 325 -43.27 2.80 17.23
C GLN A 325 -42.82 2.40 18.64
N ASN A 326 -42.91 1.11 18.96
CA ASN A 326 -42.48 0.54 20.23
C ASN A 326 -41.01 0.07 20.23
N MET A 327 -40.25 0.39 19.17
CA MET A 327 -38.81 0.10 19.14
C MET A 327 -38.09 0.91 20.23
N ASP A 328 -36.94 0.39 20.68
CA ASP A 328 -36.07 1.12 21.59
C ASP A 328 -35.64 2.46 20.97
N LYS A 329 -35.70 3.53 21.78
CA LYS A 329 -35.26 4.86 21.37
C LYS A 329 -33.77 4.87 21.04
N GLU A 330 -32.98 4.07 21.75
CA GLU A 330 -31.54 3.95 21.49
C GLU A 330 -31.27 3.33 20.11
N ASP A 331 -31.97 2.23 19.78
CA ASP A 331 -31.87 1.62 18.45
C ASP A 331 -32.28 2.60 17.35
N ALA A 332 -33.36 3.36 17.56
CA ALA A 332 -33.80 4.38 16.60
C ALA A 332 -32.73 5.46 16.36
N LEU A 333 -32.05 5.90 17.43
CA LEU A 333 -30.96 6.88 17.34
C LEU A 333 -29.73 6.30 16.63
N ILE A 334 -29.38 5.04 16.88
CA ILE A 334 -28.26 4.37 16.21
C ILE A 334 -28.50 4.27 14.70
N VAL A 335 -29.72 3.87 14.28
CA VAL A 335 -30.06 3.80 12.85
C VAL A 335 -30.03 5.18 12.20
N PHE A 336 -30.56 6.19 12.89
CA PHE A 336 -30.53 7.56 12.39
C PHE A 336 -29.12 8.12 12.27
N GLU A 337 -28.27 7.90 13.28
CA GLU A 337 -26.87 8.33 13.25
C GLU A 337 -26.13 7.70 12.06
N GLU A 338 -26.31 6.40 11.83
CA GLU A 338 -25.69 5.71 10.69
C GLU A 338 -26.20 6.24 9.34
N HIS A 339 -27.50 6.54 9.23
CA HIS A 339 -28.07 7.16 8.04
C HIS A 339 -27.48 8.55 7.79
N ILE A 340 -27.38 9.41 8.82
CA ILE A 340 -26.77 10.75 8.69
C ILE A 340 -25.28 10.65 8.36
N ARG A 341 -24.52 9.76 8.99
CA ARG A 341 -23.09 9.52 8.64
C ARG A 341 -22.94 9.09 7.18
N THR A 342 -23.86 8.26 6.68
CA THR A 342 -23.89 7.85 5.28
C THR A 342 -24.20 9.03 4.35
N ALA A 343 -25.19 9.85 4.71
CA ALA A 343 -25.55 11.07 3.98
C ALA A 343 -24.41 12.10 3.96
N GLU A 344 -23.72 12.31 5.09
CA GLU A 344 -22.51 13.15 5.19
C GLU A 344 -21.41 12.63 4.27
N LYS A 345 -21.12 11.32 4.34
CA LYS A 345 -20.13 10.68 3.45
C LYS A 345 -20.48 10.87 1.98
N HIS A 346 -21.75 10.74 1.60
CA HIS A 346 -22.21 10.99 0.24
C HIS A 346 -22.02 12.46 -0.16
N TYR A 347 -22.44 13.40 0.69
CA TYR A 347 -22.26 14.83 0.48
C TYR A 347 -20.78 15.23 0.32
N LEU A 348 -19.89 14.72 1.17
CA LEU A 348 -18.45 14.97 1.07
C LEU A 348 -17.85 14.41 -0.23
N LYS A 349 -18.29 13.21 -0.66
CA LYS A 349 -17.86 12.62 -1.93
C LYS A 349 -18.29 13.47 -3.13
N GLU A 350 -19.55 13.90 -3.16
CA GLU A 350 -20.08 14.76 -4.21
C GLU A 350 -19.34 16.10 -4.26
N LYS A 351 -19.09 16.72 -3.10
CA LYS A 351 -18.30 17.96 -3.02
C LYS A 351 -16.88 17.80 -3.54
N ASP A 352 -16.20 16.70 -3.19
CA ASP A 352 -14.85 16.41 -3.70
C ASP A 352 -14.86 16.13 -5.22
N MET A 353 -15.89 15.45 -5.73
CA MET A 353 -16.07 15.21 -7.16
C MET A 353 -16.30 16.52 -7.93
N GLU A 354 -17.14 17.41 -7.40
CA GLU A 354 -17.37 18.74 -7.98
C GLU A 354 -16.10 19.60 -7.95
N GLU A 355 -15.34 19.57 -6.84
CA GLU A 355 -14.07 20.28 -6.76
C GLU A 355 -13.05 19.72 -7.76
N ARG A 356 -12.99 18.40 -7.96
CA ARG A 356 -12.14 17.78 -8.99
C ARG A 356 -12.57 18.21 -10.39
N ARG A 357 -13.88 18.29 -10.66
CA ARG A 357 -14.42 18.77 -11.94
C ARG A 357 -13.99 20.21 -12.19
N ARG A 358 -14.11 21.07 -11.18
CA ARG A 358 -13.64 22.47 -11.19
C ARG A 358 -12.14 22.56 -11.48
N ARG A 359 -11.29 21.84 -10.72
CA ARG A 359 -9.83 21.82 -10.92
C ARG A 359 -9.41 21.32 -12.30
N ARG A 360 -10.13 20.33 -12.86
CA ARG A 360 -9.92 19.84 -14.23
C ARG A 360 -10.27 20.92 -15.26
N GLN A 361 -11.37 21.65 -15.06
CA GLN A 361 -11.77 22.73 -15.94
C GLN A 361 -10.76 23.88 -15.90
N GLU A 362 -10.30 24.30 -14.72
CA GLU A 362 -9.22 25.30 -14.58
C GLU A 362 -7.93 24.83 -15.26
N ARG A 363 -7.55 23.56 -15.13
CA ARG A 363 -6.38 23.03 -15.86
C ARG A 363 -6.55 23.12 -17.37
N LYS A 364 -7.72 22.76 -17.90
CA LYS A 364 -8.01 22.87 -19.35
C LYS A 364 -7.95 24.32 -19.82
N ILE A 365 -8.46 25.27 -19.03
CA ILE A 365 -8.36 26.71 -19.33
C ILE A 365 -6.88 27.14 -19.37
N ARG A 366 -6.05 26.70 -18.41
CA ARG A 366 -4.60 26.96 -18.42
C ARG A 366 -3.90 26.37 -19.64
N GLU A 367 -4.18 25.12 -19.97
CA GLU A 367 -3.62 24.43 -21.14
C GLU A 367 -4.03 25.13 -22.45
N ALA A 368 -5.28 25.60 -22.56
CA ALA A 368 -5.76 26.33 -23.74
C ALA A 368 -5.04 27.66 -23.93
N PHE A 369 -4.77 28.40 -22.85
CA PHE A 369 -3.99 29.64 -22.93
C PHE A 369 -2.49 29.38 -23.17
N GLN A 370 -1.91 28.32 -22.61
CA GLN A 370 -0.54 27.93 -22.97
C GLN A 370 -0.43 27.55 -24.45
N ALA A 371 -1.42 26.83 -25.00
CA ALA A 371 -1.49 26.55 -26.43
C ALA A 371 -1.58 27.84 -27.26
N TYR A 372 -2.32 28.86 -26.78
CA TYR A 372 -2.35 30.17 -27.39
C TYR A 372 -0.98 30.87 -27.40
N LEU A 373 -0.23 30.83 -26.28
CA LEU A 373 1.13 31.36 -26.24
C LEU A 373 2.05 30.65 -27.25
N VAL A 374 1.91 29.33 -27.40
CA VAL A 374 2.62 28.56 -28.43
C VAL A 374 2.21 29.00 -29.84
N GLU A 375 0.93 29.30 -30.09
CA GLU A 375 0.47 29.85 -31.38
C GLU A 375 1.10 31.23 -31.66
N LEU A 376 1.15 32.11 -30.67
CA LEU A 376 1.79 33.43 -30.79
C LEU A 376 3.30 33.31 -31.07
N HIS A 377 3.97 32.34 -30.44
CA HIS A 377 5.39 32.07 -30.69
C HIS A 377 5.62 31.58 -32.12
N LYS A 378 4.79 30.66 -32.61
CA LYS A 378 4.85 30.17 -34.00
C LYS A 378 4.57 31.26 -35.04
N ARG A 379 3.76 32.26 -34.71
CA ARG A 379 3.51 33.44 -35.56
C ARG A 379 4.66 34.45 -35.53
N GLY A 380 5.61 34.31 -34.60
CA GLY A 380 6.71 35.25 -34.39
C GLY A 380 6.33 36.51 -33.62
N GLU A 381 5.12 36.58 -33.05
CA GLU A 381 4.67 37.71 -32.23
C GLU A 381 5.23 37.61 -30.80
N LEU A 382 5.29 36.39 -30.27
CA LEU A 382 5.91 36.10 -28.99
C LEU A 382 7.33 35.57 -29.20
N THR A 383 8.30 36.07 -28.44
CA THR A 383 9.71 35.66 -28.46
C THR A 383 10.30 35.71 -27.04
N SER A 384 11.52 35.22 -26.85
CA SER A 384 12.24 35.30 -25.56
C SER A 384 12.49 36.73 -25.03
N ILE A 385 12.32 37.76 -25.86
CA ILE A 385 12.50 39.17 -25.46
C ILE A 385 11.19 39.98 -25.48
N SER A 386 10.07 39.37 -25.86
CA SER A 386 8.79 40.07 -25.94
C SER A 386 8.31 40.51 -24.56
N LEU A 387 7.77 41.73 -24.49
CA LEU A 387 7.23 42.28 -23.24
C LEU A 387 5.72 42.09 -23.17
N TRP A 388 5.22 41.81 -21.96
CA TRP A 388 3.78 41.66 -21.73
C TRP A 388 2.98 42.89 -22.18
N SER A 389 3.49 44.09 -21.88
CA SER A 389 2.85 45.36 -22.26
C SER A 389 2.68 45.52 -23.77
N GLU A 390 3.57 44.95 -24.57
CA GLU A 390 3.52 45.02 -26.04
C GLU A 390 2.51 44.04 -26.62
N LEU A 391 2.41 42.84 -26.02
CA LEU A 391 1.50 41.79 -26.48
C LEU A 391 0.11 41.82 -25.82
N TYR A 392 -0.07 42.58 -24.75
CA TYR A 392 -1.34 42.69 -24.06
C TYR A 392 -2.52 43.06 -24.97
N PRO A 393 -2.40 44.02 -25.92
CA PRO A 393 -3.50 44.34 -26.84
C PRO A 393 -3.95 43.14 -27.70
N VAL A 394 -3.01 42.28 -28.08
CA VAL A 394 -3.30 41.07 -28.87
C VAL A 394 -3.88 39.97 -27.98
N ILE A 395 -3.23 39.74 -26.83
CA ILE A 395 -3.60 38.67 -25.89
C ILE A 395 -4.98 38.92 -25.27
N SER A 396 -5.28 40.17 -24.90
CA SER A 396 -6.55 40.53 -24.25
C SER A 396 -7.77 40.44 -25.17
N ALA A 397 -7.57 40.45 -26.49
CA ALA A 397 -8.64 40.29 -27.47
C ALA A 397 -9.09 38.82 -27.64
N ASP A 398 -8.29 37.84 -27.20
CA ASP A 398 -8.61 36.41 -27.34
C ASP A 398 -9.50 35.93 -26.18
N SER A 399 -10.52 35.12 -26.49
CA SER A 399 -11.46 34.58 -25.50
C SER A 399 -10.80 33.66 -24.46
N ARG A 400 -9.66 33.05 -24.78
CA ARG A 400 -8.85 32.23 -23.85
C ARG A 400 -8.26 33.08 -22.73
N PHE A 401 -8.02 34.37 -22.95
CA PHE A 401 -7.60 35.30 -21.91
C PHE A 401 -8.75 35.58 -20.92
N ASP A 402 -9.96 35.89 -21.40
CA ASP A 402 -11.14 36.10 -20.53
C ASP A 402 -11.44 34.87 -19.67
N ASN A 403 -11.35 33.67 -20.25
CA ASN A 403 -11.53 32.43 -19.49
C ASN A 403 -10.49 32.25 -18.37
N MET A 404 -9.27 32.73 -18.58
CA MET A 404 -8.20 32.70 -17.58
C MET A 404 -8.46 33.67 -16.42
N LEU A 405 -9.19 34.77 -16.65
CA LEU A 405 -9.53 35.73 -15.59
C LEU A 405 -10.57 35.19 -14.60
N LYS A 406 -11.37 34.20 -15.02
CA LYS A 406 -12.42 33.59 -14.19
C LYS A 406 -11.89 32.52 -13.23
N GLN A 407 -10.65 32.07 -13.38
CA GLN A 407 -10.07 31.01 -12.56
C GLN A 407 -9.12 31.55 -11.49
N SER A 408 -8.94 30.75 -10.44
CA SER A 408 -7.97 31.01 -9.37
C SER A 408 -6.60 30.37 -9.67
N GLY A 409 -5.51 30.92 -9.13
CA GLY A 409 -4.15 30.41 -9.29
C GLY A 409 -3.28 31.27 -10.22
N SER A 410 -2.48 30.65 -11.09
CA SER A 410 -1.59 31.35 -12.02
C SER A 410 -2.37 32.30 -12.92
N THR A 411 -1.97 33.57 -12.91
CA THR A 411 -2.57 34.60 -13.76
C THR A 411 -2.11 34.44 -15.21
N PRO A 412 -2.80 35.05 -16.20
CA PRO A 412 -2.32 35.09 -17.58
C PRO A 412 -0.88 35.61 -17.69
N LEU A 413 -0.52 36.59 -16.86
CA LEU A 413 0.82 37.19 -16.80
C LEU A 413 1.85 36.18 -16.27
N ASP A 414 1.51 35.35 -15.29
CA ASP A 414 2.42 34.34 -14.76
C ASP A 414 2.71 33.28 -15.82
N LEU A 415 1.67 32.79 -16.51
CA LEU A 415 1.81 31.83 -17.60
C LEU A 415 2.65 32.39 -18.76
N PHE A 416 2.46 33.67 -19.08
CA PHE A 416 3.31 34.37 -20.05
C PHE A 416 4.76 34.45 -19.59
N LYS A 417 5.02 34.83 -18.33
CA LYS A 417 6.37 34.91 -17.78
C LYS A 417 7.06 33.56 -17.80
N PHE A 418 6.38 32.50 -17.37
CA PHE A 418 6.91 31.13 -17.42
C PHE A 418 7.26 30.73 -18.85
N TYR A 419 6.39 31.02 -19.81
CA TYR A 419 6.65 30.71 -21.21
C TYR A 419 7.86 31.47 -21.78
N VAL A 420 7.97 32.77 -21.50
CA VAL A 420 9.12 33.59 -21.92
C VAL A 420 10.42 33.13 -21.24
N GLU A 421 10.35 32.73 -19.97
CA GLU A 421 11.49 32.18 -19.23
C GLU A 421 11.96 30.84 -19.80
N ASP A 422 11.03 29.97 -20.20
CA ASP A 422 11.33 28.72 -20.90
C ASP A 422 12.05 28.97 -22.23
N LEU A 423 11.63 29.97 -23.01
CA LEU A 423 12.33 30.38 -24.23
C LEU A 423 13.75 30.94 -23.92
N LYS A 424 13.90 31.74 -22.86
CA LYS A 424 15.21 32.27 -22.44
C LYS A 424 16.15 31.17 -21.95
N SER A 425 15.63 30.16 -21.26
CA SER A 425 16.41 28.99 -20.82
C SER A 425 17.01 28.23 -22.00
N GLN A 426 16.31 28.20 -23.14
CA GLN A 426 16.80 27.60 -24.38
C GLN A 426 17.91 28.39 -25.07
N PHE A 427 18.17 29.64 -24.67
CA PHE A 427 19.22 30.50 -25.25
C PHE A 427 20.60 29.83 -25.32
N GLY A 428 20.96 29.06 -24.29
CA GLY A 428 22.25 28.37 -24.26
C GLY A 428 22.40 27.32 -25.37
N GLN A 429 21.32 26.64 -25.73
CA GLN A 429 21.29 25.65 -26.82
C GLN A 429 21.22 26.36 -28.17
N ASP A 430 20.35 27.35 -28.31
CA ASP A 430 20.21 28.14 -29.53
C ASP A 430 21.52 28.83 -29.90
N ARG A 431 22.24 29.39 -28.92
CA ARG A 431 23.56 30.00 -29.13
C ARG A 431 24.59 29.01 -29.65
N ARG A 432 24.52 27.73 -29.28
CA ARG A 432 25.42 26.70 -29.82
C ARG A 432 25.07 26.41 -31.27
N VAL A 433 23.78 26.22 -31.56
CA VAL A 433 23.27 25.97 -32.92
C VAL A 433 23.65 27.12 -33.85
N ILE A 434 23.43 28.37 -33.45
CA ILE A 434 23.81 29.55 -34.25
C ILE A 434 25.31 29.56 -34.55
N LYS A 435 26.17 29.30 -33.54
CA LYS A 435 27.63 29.27 -33.75
C LYS A 435 28.09 28.14 -34.66
N GLU A 436 27.45 26.97 -34.57
CA GLU A 436 27.73 25.84 -35.45
C GLU A 436 27.35 26.18 -36.90
N ILE A 437 26.17 26.76 -37.13
CA ILE A 437 25.75 27.20 -38.47
C ILE A 437 26.72 28.23 -39.05
N LEU A 438 27.12 29.25 -38.28
CA LEU A 438 28.08 30.27 -38.75
C LEU A 438 29.44 29.65 -39.09
N LYS A 439 29.89 28.65 -38.31
CA LYS A 439 31.12 27.92 -38.58
C LYS A 439 31.01 27.08 -39.86
N ASP A 440 29.89 26.40 -40.07
CA ASP A 440 29.65 25.55 -41.25
C ASP A 440 29.53 26.38 -42.54
N LEU A 441 28.92 27.56 -42.46
CA LEU A 441 28.88 28.55 -43.54
C LEU A 441 30.20 29.32 -43.70
N ASN A 442 31.15 29.13 -42.78
CA ASN A 442 32.46 29.79 -42.75
C ASN A 442 32.37 31.33 -42.77
N VAL A 443 31.35 31.88 -42.11
CA VAL A 443 31.09 33.33 -41.98
C VAL A 443 31.38 33.81 -40.55
N THR A 444 31.95 35.01 -40.42
CA THR A 444 32.19 35.65 -39.11
C THR A 444 31.40 36.94 -39.02
N VAL A 445 30.79 37.20 -37.86
CA VAL A 445 30.08 38.46 -37.60
C VAL A 445 31.11 39.57 -37.38
N GLU A 446 31.05 40.58 -38.24
CA GLU A 446 31.84 41.81 -38.18
C GLU A 446 30.98 42.97 -37.68
N VAL A 447 31.59 44.11 -37.32
CA VAL A 447 30.85 45.29 -36.82
C VAL A 447 29.84 45.82 -37.84
N GLY A 448 30.12 45.65 -39.15
CA GLY A 448 29.20 46.01 -40.22
C GLY A 448 28.12 44.97 -40.55
N THR A 449 28.13 43.79 -39.93
CA THR A 449 27.16 42.72 -40.21
C THR A 449 25.78 43.11 -39.66
N THR A 450 24.74 43.04 -40.48
CA THR A 450 23.37 43.39 -40.07
C THR A 450 22.64 42.21 -39.42
N PHE A 451 21.64 42.50 -38.57
CA PHE A 451 20.79 41.45 -38.00
C PHE A 451 20.08 40.62 -39.08
N ASP A 452 19.62 41.26 -40.16
CA ASP A 452 18.98 40.59 -41.29
C ASP A 452 19.92 39.59 -42.00
N GLN A 453 21.21 39.93 -42.14
CA GLN A 453 22.20 38.98 -42.67
C GLN A 453 22.35 37.76 -41.77
N LEU A 454 22.46 37.95 -40.45
CA LEU A 454 22.53 36.82 -39.52
C LEU A 454 21.26 35.97 -39.58
N CYS A 455 20.08 36.59 -39.61
CA CYS A 455 18.80 35.90 -39.76
C CYS A 455 18.75 35.05 -41.04
N LYS A 456 19.22 35.58 -42.17
CA LYS A 456 19.28 34.87 -43.45
C LYS A 456 20.25 33.69 -43.39
N TRP A 457 21.43 33.87 -42.79
CA TRP A 457 22.40 32.78 -42.62
C TRP A 457 21.83 31.66 -41.74
N VAL A 458 21.27 31.99 -40.59
CA VAL A 458 20.71 31.00 -39.66
C VAL A 458 19.49 30.31 -40.27
N SER A 459 18.57 31.06 -40.88
CA SER A 459 17.34 30.49 -41.48
C SER A 459 17.60 29.67 -42.75
N SER A 460 18.77 29.82 -43.38
CA SER A 460 19.17 28.99 -44.53
C SER A 460 19.44 27.54 -44.13
N ASP A 461 19.71 27.28 -42.84
CA ASP A 461 19.94 25.96 -42.29
C ASP A 461 18.66 25.45 -41.57
N GLU A 462 18.31 24.17 -41.77
CA GLU A 462 17.15 23.56 -41.10
C GLU A 462 17.25 23.65 -39.57
N ARG A 463 18.46 23.59 -39.00
CA ARG A 463 18.69 23.72 -37.54
C ARG A 463 18.33 25.11 -37.04
N GLY A 464 18.45 26.13 -37.88
CA GLY A 464 18.16 27.52 -37.50
C GLY A 464 16.67 27.86 -37.49
N LYS A 465 15.83 27.08 -38.18
CA LYS A 465 14.37 27.31 -38.20
C LYS A 465 13.69 27.08 -36.86
N THR A 466 14.29 26.28 -35.97
CA THR A 466 13.75 26.03 -34.63
C THR A 466 14.27 27.02 -33.58
N VAL A 467 15.18 27.91 -33.96
CA VAL A 467 15.76 28.90 -33.05
C VAL A 467 14.77 30.04 -32.83
N ASP A 468 14.57 30.42 -31.57
CA ASP A 468 13.71 31.56 -31.23
C ASP A 468 14.27 32.88 -31.84
N PRO A 469 13.44 33.70 -32.51
CA PRO A 469 13.90 34.98 -33.08
C PRO A 469 14.48 35.94 -32.03
N GLY A 470 13.96 35.91 -30.79
CA GLY A 470 14.50 36.70 -29.68
C GLY A 470 15.88 36.19 -29.24
N ASN A 471 16.07 34.87 -29.14
CA ASN A 471 17.38 34.27 -28.84
C ASN A 471 18.39 34.56 -29.96
N MET A 472 17.93 34.60 -31.21
CA MET A 472 18.75 35.02 -32.35
C MET A 472 19.21 36.47 -32.22
N LYS A 473 18.32 37.38 -31.80
CA LYS A 473 18.64 38.79 -31.49
C LYS A 473 19.64 38.92 -30.34
N LEU A 474 19.44 38.19 -29.25
CA LEU A 474 20.36 38.17 -28.11
C LEU A 474 21.73 37.63 -28.51
N CYS A 475 21.77 36.61 -29.36
CA CYS A 475 23.01 36.04 -29.88
C CYS A 475 23.74 37.04 -30.79
N TYR A 476 23.01 37.71 -31.70
CA TYR A 476 23.55 38.76 -32.56
C TYR A 476 24.17 39.89 -31.74
N ASN A 477 23.46 40.44 -30.75
CA ASN A 477 23.99 41.49 -29.89
C ASN A 477 25.30 41.05 -29.20
N SER A 478 25.35 39.81 -28.69
CA SER A 478 26.57 39.24 -28.08
C SER A 478 27.72 39.05 -29.08
N LEU A 479 27.42 38.79 -30.36
CA LEU A 479 28.44 38.61 -31.40
C LEU A 479 28.97 39.95 -31.91
N VAL A 480 28.10 40.95 -32.08
CA VAL A 480 28.49 42.32 -32.47
C VAL A 480 29.34 42.96 -31.37
N GLU A 481 28.93 42.88 -30.10
CA GLU A 481 29.74 43.40 -28.98
C GLU A 481 31.13 42.75 -28.93
N LYS A 482 31.21 41.46 -29.27
CA LYS A 482 32.50 40.74 -29.37
C LYS A 482 33.33 41.22 -30.58
N ALA A 483 32.70 41.53 -31.71
CA ALA A 483 33.37 42.07 -32.89
C ALA A 483 33.92 43.48 -32.62
N GLU A 484 33.12 44.35 -32.00
CA GLU A 484 33.53 45.71 -31.59
C GLU A 484 34.68 45.68 -30.57
N ALA A 485 34.62 44.77 -29.58
CA ALA A 485 35.69 44.60 -28.62
C ALA A 485 37.00 44.17 -29.28
N LYS A 486 36.93 43.28 -30.29
CA LYS A 486 38.09 42.80 -31.03
C LYS A 486 38.70 43.89 -31.92
N GLU A 487 37.88 44.68 -32.62
CA GLU A 487 38.35 45.81 -33.43
C GLU A 487 39.05 46.86 -32.54
N LYS A 488 38.45 47.18 -31.39
CA LYS A 488 39.06 48.09 -30.40
C LYS A 488 40.35 47.55 -29.79
N GLU A 489 40.45 46.24 -29.59
CA GLU A 489 41.69 45.60 -29.15
C GLU A 489 42.78 45.64 -30.24
N GLN A 490 42.41 45.39 -31.50
CA GLN A 490 43.32 45.51 -32.63
C GLN A 490 43.82 46.94 -32.79
N GLU A 491 42.95 47.94 -32.71
CA GLU A 491 43.32 49.35 -32.70
C GLU A 491 44.30 49.68 -31.56
N ARG A 492 44.08 49.11 -30.36
CA ARG A 492 44.98 49.28 -29.21
C ARG A 492 46.33 48.59 -29.40
N GLU A 493 46.35 47.38 -29.95
CA GLU A 493 47.59 46.64 -30.24
C GLU A 493 48.38 47.33 -31.36
N GLU A 494 47.72 47.83 -32.40
CA GLU A 494 48.34 48.65 -33.44
C GLU A 494 48.87 49.97 -32.87
N ALA A 495 48.12 50.65 -32.00
CA ALA A 495 48.59 51.85 -31.31
C ALA A 495 49.79 51.56 -30.39
N ARG A 496 49.80 50.42 -29.68
CA ARG A 496 50.94 49.98 -28.86
C ARG A 496 52.15 49.65 -29.72
N LYS A 497 51.95 48.93 -30.83
CA LYS A 497 52.99 48.60 -31.80
C LYS A 497 53.58 49.87 -32.41
N ARG A 498 52.74 50.84 -32.80
CA ARG A 498 53.17 52.18 -33.26
C ARG A 498 53.99 52.92 -32.20
N ARG A 499 53.56 52.95 -30.94
CA ARG A 499 54.32 53.58 -29.84
C ARG A 499 55.67 52.90 -29.57
N ARG A 500 55.75 51.57 -29.71
CA ARG A 500 57.01 50.82 -29.58
C ARG A 500 57.98 51.21 -30.70
N TYR A 501 57.50 51.25 -31.94
CA TYR A 501 58.29 51.72 -33.07
C TYR A 501 58.73 53.17 -32.91
N GLU A 502 57.84 54.05 -32.48
CA GLU A 502 58.17 55.45 -32.19
C GLU A 502 59.26 55.56 -31.11
N THR A 503 59.13 54.83 -30.00
CA THR A 503 60.11 54.85 -28.90
C THR A 503 61.46 54.31 -29.34
N ALA A 504 61.48 53.20 -30.08
CA ALA A 504 62.70 52.60 -30.61
C ALA A 504 63.38 53.53 -31.63
N PHE A 505 62.61 54.17 -32.50
CA PHE A 505 63.09 55.17 -33.46
C PHE A 505 63.69 56.39 -32.76
N ARG A 506 63.01 56.93 -31.75
CA ARG A 506 63.51 58.05 -30.91
C ARG A 506 64.77 57.69 -30.14
N ASN A 507 64.92 56.46 -29.69
CA ASN A 507 66.13 56.01 -29.00
C ASN A 507 67.34 56.04 -29.94
N ILE A 508 67.19 55.61 -31.20
CA ILE A 508 68.27 55.70 -32.19
C ILE A 508 68.69 57.15 -32.40
N LEU A 509 67.73 58.05 -32.62
CA LEU A 509 68.00 59.48 -32.81
C LEU A 509 68.72 60.11 -31.62
N ARG A 510 68.44 59.64 -30.41
CA ARG A 510 69.15 60.07 -29.19
C ARG A 510 70.59 59.56 -29.12
N THR A 511 70.87 58.37 -29.64
CA THR A 511 72.22 57.76 -29.61
C THR A 511 73.14 58.21 -30.74
N LEU A 512 72.63 58.97 -31.72
CA LEU A 512 73.44 59.47 -32.83
C LEU A 512 74.56 60.41 -32.36
N VAL A 513 75.73 60.25 -32.95
CA VAL A 513 76.89 61.13 -32.80
C VAL A 513 77.26 61.66 -34.19
N PRO A 514 77.26 62.98 -34.43
CA PRO A 514 76.86 64.08 -33.53
C PRO A 514 75.38 64.04 -33.12
N PRO A 515 75.01 64.61 -31.95
CA PRO A 515 73.62 64.72 -31.51
C PRO A 515 72.76 65.45 -32.54
N VAL A 516 71.51 65.02 -32.68
CA VAL A 516 70.53 65.67 -33.55
C VAL A 516 70.14 67.02 -32.93
N GLU A 517 70.41 68.12 -33.64
CA GLU A 517 70.03 69.48 -33.27
C GLU A 517 68.63 69.85 -33.81
N PRO A 518 67.90 70.82 -33.21
CA PRO A 518 66.55 71.22 -33.65
C PRO A 518 66.42 71.68 -35.11
N ASN A 519 67.52 72.07 -35.74
CA ASN A 519 67.63 72.48 -37.15
C ASN A 519 68.15 71.36 -38.08
N SER A 520 68.30 70.12 -37.57
CA SER A 520 68.79 69.00 -38.35
C SER A 520 67.82 68.67 -39.49
N GLN A 521 68.35 68.54 -40.71
CA GLN A 521 67.58 68.15 -41.89
C GLN A 521 67.41 66.63 -41.96
N TRP A 522 66.22 66.16 -42.35
CA TRP A 522 65.91 64.73 -42.46
C TRP A 522 66.85 64.01 -43.42
N GLU A 523 67.21 64.66 -44.52
CA GLU A 523 68.08 64.15 -45.59
C GLU A 523 69.52 63.87 -45.10
N VAL A 524 69.97 64.56 -44.04
CA VAL A 524 71.31 64.39 -43.46
C VAL A 524 71.33 63.27 -42.41
N ILE A 525 70.22 63.10 -41.69
CA ILE A 525 70.11 62.09 -40.63
C ILE A 525 69.71 60.72 -41.18
N ARG A 526 68.86 60.68 -42.21
CA ARG A 526 68.37 59.44 -42.84
C ARG A 526 69.49 58.44 -43.17
N PRO A 527 70.56 58.80 -43.90
CA PRO A 527 71.63 57.86 -44.25
C PRO A 527 72.36 57.27 -43.02
N LYS A 528 72.31 57.96 -41.87
CA LYS A 528 72.99 57.52 -40.64
C LYS A 528 72.22 56.47 -39.86
N ILE A 529 70.90 56.37 -40.09
CA ILE A 529 70.00 55.47 -39.34
C ILE A 529 69.35 54.40 -40.23
N GLU A 530 69.56 54.43 -41.55
CA GLU A 530 68.86 53.56 -42.50
C GLU A 530 69.10 52.06 -42.29
N ASN A 531 70.28 51.70 -41.77
CA ASN A 531 70.66 50.31 -41.51
C ASN A 531 70.23 49.80 -40.13
N GLU A 532 69.64 50.67 -39.30
CA GLU A 532 69.28 50.33 -37.93
C GLU A 532 67.94 49.59 -37.89
N GLU A 533 67.82 48.57 -37.04
CA GLU A 533 66.64 47.70 -36.99
C GLU A 533 65.34 48.47 -36.74
N ALA A 534 65.36 49.51 -35.89
CA ALA A 534 64.15 50.27 -35.61
C ALA A 534 63.77 51.26 -36.73
N PHE A 535 64.68 51.62 -37.64
CA PHE A 535 64.33 52.36 -38.86
C PHE A 535 63.64 51.44 -39.86
N ILE A 536 64.17 50.23 -40.05
CA ILE A 536 63.61 49.21 -40.94
C ILE A 536 62.24 48.74 -40.45
N ALA A 537 62.06 48.62 -39.14
CA ALA A 537 60.80 48.19 -38.52
C ALA A 537 59.61 49.12 -38.78
N VAL A 538 59.85 50.38 -39.14
CA VAL A 538 58.82 51.33 -39.58
C VAL A 538 58.66 51.18 -41.08
N GLU A 539 57.57 50.57 -41.53
CA GLU A 539 57.36 50.20 -42.94
C GLU A 539 57.23 51.42 -43.86
N THR A 540 56.56 52.49 -43.42
CA THR A 540 56.23 53.64 -44.29
C THR A 540 57.19 54.81 -44.07
N GLU A 541 57.72 55.35 -45.17
CA GLU A 541 58.65 56.48 -45.13
C GLU A 541 58.03 57.74 -44.52
N GLN A 542 56.74 57.99 -44.78
CA GLN A 542 55.98 59.09 -44.16
C GLN A 542 55.92 58.99 -42.62
N LEU A 543 55.87 57.77 -42.07
CA LEU A 543 55.84 57.56 -40.62
C LEU A 543 57.23 57.78 -40.03
N ARG A 544 58.31 57.39 -40.75
CA ARG A 544 59.70 57.67 -40.36
C ARG A 544 59.96 59.17 -40.25
N GLU A 545 59.56 59.94 -41.26
CA GLU A 545 59.70 61.40 -41.29
C GLU A 545 58.86 62.07 -40.18
N LYS A 546 57.63 61.60 -39.94
CA LYS A 546 56.82 62.07 -38.80
C LYS A 546 57.51 61.82 -37.46
N PHE A 547 58.04 60.62 -37.22
CA PHE A 547 58.76 60.32 -35.97
C PHE A 547 60.00 61.20 -35.78
N PHE A 548 60.69 61.54 -36.87
CA PHE A 548 61.81 62.48 -36.83
C PHE A 548 61.35 63.92 -36.51
N ASN A 549 60.32 64.43 -37.18
CA ASN A 549 59.77 65.75 -36.93
C ASN A 549 59.22 65.88 -35.49
N ASP A 550 58.52 64.86 -34.99
CA ASP A 550 58.03 64.82 -33.60
C ASP A 550 59.20 64.73 -32.59
N TYR A 551 60.38 64.24 -33.00
CA TYR A 551 61.59 64.26 -32.18
C TYR A 551 62.24 65.64 -32.17
N LEU A 552 62.34 66.32 -33.31
CA LEU A 552 62.82 67.70 -33.39
C LEU A 552 61.92 68.66 -32.61
N GLN A 553 60.60 68.52 -32.72
CA GLN A 553 59.65 69.33 -31.96
C GLN A 553 59.84 69.10 -30.45
N ASN A 554 59.96 67.86 -30.00
CA ASN A 554 60.23 67.56 -28.59
C ASN A 554 61.59 68.10 -28.12
N LEU A 555 62.63 68.09 -28.95
CA LEU A 555 63.92 68.72 -28.63
C LEU A 555 63.78 70.25 -28.52
N ALA A 556 63.03 70.88 -29.43
CA ALA A 556 62.75 72.31 -29.38
C ALA A 556 61.95 72.70 -28.12
N GLU A 557 60.97 71.89 -27.73
CA GLU A 557 60.18 72.08 -26.52
C GLU A 557 61.01 71.81 -25.24
N ALA A 558 61.85 70.77 -25.23
CA ALA A 558 62.72 70.43 -24.09
C ALA A 558 63.85 71.45 -23.87
N CYS A 559 64.36 72.06 -24.95
CA CYS A 559 65.29 73.19 -24.87
C CYS A 559 64.60 74.50 -24.43
N GLY A 560 63.29 74.50 -24.16
CA GLY A 560 62.47 75.65 -23.78
C GLY A 560 62.83 76.27 -22.42
N HIS A 561 64.04 76.79 -22.28
CA HIS A 561 64.27 78.00 -21.51
C HIS A 561 63.46 79.11 -22.18
N HIS A 562 62.53 79.67 -21.42
CA HIS A 562 61.59 80.71 -21.82
C HIS A 562 62.27 81.89 -22.54
N HIS A 563 62.16 81.92 -23.87
CA HIS A 563 62.17 83.17 -24.62
C HIS A 563 60.79 83.40 -25.26
N GLY A 564 60.04 84.31 -24.62
CA GLY A 564 59.23 85.29 -25.36
C GLY A 564 57.82 84.91 -25.83
N SER A 565 56.86 85.04 -24.91
CA SER A 565 55.45 85.43 -25.17
C SER A 565 54.55 84.36 -25.83
N SER A 566 53.30 84.10 -25.44
CA SER A 566 52.37 84.90 -24.66
C SER A 566 51.35 84.00 -23.95
N LYS A 567 51.08 84.37 -22.71
CA LYS A 567 50.01 83.89 -21.84
C LYS A 567 48.67 83.78 -22.58
N LYS A 568 48.17 82.55 -22.81
CA LYS A 568 46.72 82.29 -22.83
C LYS A 568 46.34 81.55 -21.55
N LYS A 569 45.61 82.32 -20.74
CA LYS A 569 45.17 82.10 -19.37
C LYS A 569 44.63 80.69 -19.12
N LYS A 570 45.23 80.08 -18.09
CA LYS A 570 44.61 79.22 -17.08
C LYS A 570 43.19 79.75 -16.75
N LYS A 571 42.15 79.02 -17.15
CA LYS A 571 40.79 79.19 -16.62
C LYS A 571 40.42 77.90 -15.91
N ASP A 572 40.17 78.05 -14.63
CA ASP A 572 39.74 77.01 -13.70
C ASP A 572 38.62 76.13 -14.24
N LYS A 573 38.80 74.81 -14.13
CA LYS A 573 37.69 73.92 -13.84
C LYS A 573 38.09 72.92 -12.76
N LYS A 574 37.93 73.39 -11.53
CA LYS A 574 37.77 72.60 -10.31
C LYS A 574 36.63 71.59 -10.50
N LYS A 575 36.95 70.30 -10.65
CA LYS A 575 36.16 69.20 -10.09
C LYS A 575 37.01 67.94 -10.03
N ARG A 576 37.60 67.72 -8.85
CA ARG A 576 37.96 66.39 -8.35
C ARG A 576 36.74 65.48 -8.49
N ARG A 577 36.80 64.49 -9.36
CA ARG A 577 36.26 63.15 -9.06
C ARG A 577 37.46 62.23 -8.96
N LYS A 578 37.63 61.74 -7.74
CA LYS A 578 38.58 60.74 -7.30
C LYS A 578 38.07 59.41 -7.86
N GLU A 579 38.74 58.88 -8.87
CA GLU A 579 38.72 57.44 -9.17
C GLU A 579 40.18 56.99 -9.17
N GLU A 580 40.38 55.83 -8.58
CA GLU A 580 41.56 55.43 -7.83
C GLU A 580 42.84 55.29 -8.66
N LYS A 581 43.92 55.88 -8.14
CA LYS A 581 45.28 55.38 -8.38
C LYS A 581 45.44 54.14 -7.50
N ASP A 582 45.38 52.97 -8.11
CA ASP A 582 46.09 51.80 -7.58
C ASP A 582 47.58 52.03 -7.84
N SER A 583 48.23 52.63 -6.85
CA SER A 583 49.67 52.65 -6.74
C SER A 583 50.15 51.31 -6.19
N GLU A 584 50.96 50.65 -7.00
CA GLU A 584 51.93 49.66 -6.60
C GLU A 584 52.64 50.10 -5.30
N THR A 585 52.52 49.29 -4.26
CA THR A 585 53.43 49.35 -3.10
C THR A 585 53.60 47.93 -2.58
N GLU A 586 54.78 47.37 -2.89
CA GLU A 586 55.63 46.57 -2.00
C GLU A 586 54.91 45.96 -0.78
N GLY A 587 54.52 44.70 -0.93
CA GLY A 587 53.97 43.86 0.14
C GLY A 587 54.46 42.42 -0.04
N GLU A 588 55.62 42.15 0.57
CA GLU A 588 56.08 40.89 1.13
C GLU A 588 55.81 39.55 0.40
N ALA A 589 56.93 38.99 -0.06
CA ALA A 589 57.31 37.58 -0.05
C ALA A 589 56.35 36.54 0.59
N ARG A 590 55.87 35.60 -0.24
CA ARG A 590 55.94 34.14 -0.01
C ARG A 590 55.77 33.36 -1.33
N PRO A 591 56.34 32.13 -1.47
CA PRO A 591 57.27 31.86 -2.56
C PRO A 591 56.71 31.05 -3.76
N LYS A 592 57.36 31.30 -4.90
CA LYS A 592 57.66 30.38 -6.02
C LYS A 592 56.97 29.01 -5.98
N LYS A 593 55.96 28.83 -6.84
CA LYS A 593 55.82 27.60 -7.63
C LYS A 593 55.91 27.95 -9.11
N LYS A 594 57.16 28.06 -9.59
CA LYS A 594 57.49 27.93 -11.01
C LYS A 594 57.12 26.51 -11.45
N LYS A 595 55.96 26.31 -12.07
CA LYS A 595 55.78 25.17 -12.97
C LYS A 595 56.08 25.67 -14.38
N LYS A 596 57.28 25.29 -14.84
CA LYS A 596 57.80 25.52 -16.18
C LYS A 596 56.79 25.05 -17.22
N HIS A 597 56.64 25.87 -18.25
CA HIS A 597 56.22 25.44 -19.57
C HIS A 597 56.99 24.17 -19.97
N HIS A 598 56.24 23.13 -20.36
CA HIS A 598 56.62 22.30 -21.48
C HIS A 598 55.39 22.10 -22.34
N LYS A 599 55.48 22.61 -23.57
CA LYS A 599 54.70 22.16 -24.71
C LYS A 599 54.97 20.67 -24.90
N SER A 600 53.92 19.87 -24.87
CA SER A 600 53.79 18.64 -25.63
C SER A 600 52.30 18.37 -25.79
N ASP A 601 51.89 18.29 -27.05
CA ASP A 601 50.54 17.95 -27.49
C ASP A 601 50.04 16.69 -26.78
N ILE A 602 48.96 16.82 -26.02
CA ILE A 602 48.16 15.68 -25.56
C ILE A 602 46.75 15.91 -26.06
N SER A 603 46.37 14.96 -26.92
CA SER A 603 45.14 14.76 -27.65
C SER A 603 43.88 14.84 -26.79
N ASP A 604 42.81 15.27 -27.47
CA ASP A 604 41.40 15.06 -27.13
C ASP A 604 41.14 13.67 -26.52
N ASP A 605 40.94 13.57 -25.20
CA ASP A 605 40.28 12.41 -24.60
C ASP A 605 39.50 12.68 -23.29
N GLU A 606 38.95 13.89 -23.12
CA GLU A 606 38.00 14.19 -22.02
C GLU A 606 36.53 14.31 -22.48
N ARG A 607 36.20 14.00 -23.74
CA ARG A 607 34.78 13.97 -24.21
C ARG A 607 34.09 12.60 -24.08
N GLY A 608 34.77 11.59 -23.53
CA GLY A 608 34.22 10.25 -23.31
C GLY A 608 33.34 10.11 -22.05
N ALA A 609 33.56 10.93 -21.00
CA ALA A 609 32.90 10.75 -19.71
C ALA A 609 31.45 11.28 -19.69
N GLU A 610 31.17 12.40 -20.36
CA GLU A 610 29.85 13.04 -20.33
C GLU A 610 28.79 12.23 -21.12
N ARG A 611 29.19 11.52 -22.17
CA ARG A 611 28.26 10.79 -23.06
C ARG A 611 27.80 9.45 -22.47
N LYS A 612 28.58 8.84 -21.56
CA LYS A 612 28.16 7.61 -20.84
C LYS A 612 27.07 7.87 -19.81
N ARG A 613 27.06 9.04 -19.15
CA ARG A 613 26.01 9.39 -18.16
C ARG A 613 24.64 9.64 -18.79
N ARG A 614 24.56 10.09 -20.04
CA ARG A 614 23.27 10.32 -20.73
C ARG A 614 22.61 9.07 -21.32
N LYS A 615 23.34 7.97 -21.52
CA LYS A 615 22.76 6.72 -22.05
C LYS A 615 22.34 5.68 -21.00
N LYS A 616 22.77 5.79 -19.74
CA LYS A 616 22.39 4.81 -18.69
C LYS A 616 21.03 5.10 -17.99
N LYS A 617 20.30 6.17 -18.35
CA LYS A 617 19.00 6.52 -17.71
C LYS A 617 17.74 6.31 -18.57
N LYS A 618 17.84 5.64 -19.72
CA LYS A 618 16.66 5.21 -20.51
C LYS A 618 16.86 3.79 -21.05
N ARG A 619 16.81 2.80 -20.16
CA ARG A 619 16.61 1.37 -20.49
C ARG A 619 16.43 0.55 -19.21
N LEU A 620 15.32 0.77 -18.50
CA LEU A 620 14.71 -0.28 -17.69
C LEU A 620 13.47 -0.72 -18.46
N HIS A 621 13.67 -1.70 -19.34
CA HIS A 621 12.59 -2.53 -19.87
C HIS A 621 12.12 -3.42 -18.71
N SER A 622 11.02 -3.06 -18.06
CA SER A 622 10.25 -4.02 -17.28
C SER A 622 9.58 -5.00 -18.25
N LYS A 623 10.11 -6.22 -18.24
CA LYS A 623 9.68 -7.41 -18.96
C LYS A 623 8.16 -7.55 -18.98
N SER A 624 7.64 -7.76 -20.18
CA SER A 624 6.31 -8.30 -20.45
C SER A 624 6.16 -9.66 -19.78
N CYS A 625 5.41 -9.74 -18.69
CA CYS A 625 4.92 -11.00 -18.15
C CYS A 625 3.57 -11.29 -18.81
N SER A 626 3.57 -12.31 -19.66
CA SER A 626 2.42 -12.96 -20.28
C SER A 626 1.37 -13.39 -19.24
N ARG A 627 0.10 -13.04 -19.42
CA ARG A 627 -1.01 -13.75 -18.78
C ARG A 627 -2.28 -13.75 -19.66
N SER A 628 -2.46 -14.91 -20.29
CA SER A 628 -3.70 -15.64 -20.61
C SER A 628 -5.05 -14.89 -20.65
N GLN A 629 -5.72 -15.08 -21.80
CA GLN A 629 -7.15 -14.91 -22.05
C GLN A 629 -8.03 -15.64 -21.03
N SER A 630 -9.04 -14.95 -20.48
CA SER A 630 -10.27 -15.50 -19.87
C SER A 630 -11.28 -14.35 -19.72
N VAL A 631 -12.21 -14.21 -20.68
CA VAL A 631 -13.67 -14.40 -20.54
C VAL A 631 -14.36 -13.50 -19.50
N ASN A 632 -15.04 -12.48 -20.04
CA ASN A 632 -16.22 -11.73 -19.57
C ASN A 632 -16.70 -11.93 -18.12
N GLY A 633 -16.47 -10.90 -17.30
CA GLY A 633 -17.23 -10.59 -16.09
C GLY A 633 -17.03 -9.12 -15.72
N SER A 634 -18.06 -8.29 -15.94
CA SER A 634 -18.29 -6.94 -15.39
C SER A 634 -17.08 -6.14 -14.87
N ASN A 635 -16.58 -5.25 -15.72
CA ASN A 635 -15.52 -4.26 -15.46
C ASN A 635 -15.87 -3.31 -14.29
N GLU A 636 -15.54 -3.68 -13.06
CA GLU A 636 -15.00 -2.70 -12.12
C GLU A 636 -13.53 -2.51 -12.48
N SER A 637 -13.24 -1.42 -13.18
CA SER A 637 -11.92 -1.11 -13.69
C SER A 637 -10.89 -1.09 -12.57
N GLU A 638 -10.09 -2.16 -12.47
CA GLU A 638 -8.84 -2.15 -11.72
C GLU A 638 -8.03 -0.95 -12.19
N LEU A 639 -7.83 0.00 -11.27
CA LEU A 639 -7.13 1.23 -11.54
C LEU A 639 -5.71 0.90 -12.00
N SER A 640 -5.25 1.55 -13.06
CA SER A 640 -3.87 1.39 -13.51
C SER A 640 -2.90 1.74 -12.38
N GLU A 641 -1.76 1.06 -12.31
CA GLU A 641 -0.74 1.27 -11.28
C GLU A 641 -0.35 2.75 -11.15
N GLY A 642 -0.29 3.48 -12.28
CA GLY A 642 -0.05 4.92 -12.28
C GLY A 642 -1.17 5.77 -11.65
N GLU A 643 -2.43 5.36 -11.75
CA GLU A 643 -3.57 6.03 -11.10
C GLU A 643 -3.68 5.65 -9.62
N LEU A 644 -3.34 4.40 -9.25
CA LEU A 644 -3.16 3.99 -7.85
C LEU A 644 -2.04 4.79 -7.19
N GLU A 645 -0.92 4.99 -7.87
CA GLU A 645 0.20 5.77 -7.36
C GLU A 645 -0.16 7.25 -7.20
N ARG A 646 -0.90 7.84 -8.16
CA ARG A 646 -1.47 9.19 -8.00
C ARG A 646 -2.43 9.28 -6.84
N ARG A 647 -3.32 8.29 -6.66
CA ARG A 647 -4.27 8.25 -5.54
C ARG A 647 -3.55 8.10 -4.21
N ARG A 648 -2.51 7.27 -4.12
CA ARG A 648 -1.63 7.18 -2.95
C ARG A 648 -0.99 8.52 -2.68
N LYS A 649 -0.45 9.21 -3.69
CA LYS A 649 0.16 10.53 -3.54
C LYS A 649 -0.85 11.62 -3.13
N ILE A 650 -2.06 11.60 -3.68
CA ILE A 650 -3.13 12.54 -3.31
C ILE A 650 -3.64 12.25 -1.90
N LEU A 651 -3.81 10.98 -1.53
CA LEU A 651 -4.18 10.58 -0.17
C LEU A 651 -3.08 10.95 0.80
N LEU A 652 -1.80 10.70 0.49
CA LEU A 652 -0.65 11.14 1.30
C LEU A 652 -0.51 12.67 1.38
N ASN A 653 -0.97 13.42 0.38
CA ASN A 653 -0.98 14.89 0.44
C ASN A 653 -2.23 15.44 1.15
N LYS A 654 -3.36 14.72 1.14
CA LYS A 654 -4.61 15.11 1.82
C LYS A 654 -4.60 14.69 3.29
N LEU A 655 -4.05 13.51 3.55
CA LEU A 655 -3.49 13.09 4.81
C LEU A 655 -2.10 13.71 4.89
N ASP A 656 -2.04 15.04 4.87
CA ASP A 656 -0.92 15.77 5.48
C ASP A 656 -0.99 15.35 6.95
N ILE A 657 -0.48 14.15 7.24
CA ILE A 657 -0.46 13.51 8.56
C ILE A 657 0.47 14.42 9.32
N SER A 658 -0.17 15.41 9.92
CA SER A 658 0.49 16.51 10.58
C SER A 658 1.46 15.89 11.58
N GLY A 659 2.65 16.49 11.70
CA GLY A 659 3.51 16.21 12.86
C GLY A 659 2.69 16.26 14.15
N GLU A 660 1.63 17.10 14.19
CA GLU A 660 0.63 17.17 15.24
C GLU A 660 -0.20 15.87 15.46
N LEU A 661 -0.75 15.21 14.44
CA LEU A 661 -1.46 13.94 14.64
C LEU A 661 -0.52 12.85 15.15
N PHE A 662 0.69 12.80 14.60
CA PHE A 662 1.71 11.88 15.10
C PHE A 662 2.04 12.17 16.57
N THR A 663 2.32 13.43 16.91
CA THR A 663 2.56 13.88 18.29
C THR A 663 1.39 13.58 19.24
N LEU A 664 0.15 13.87 18.84
CA LEU A 664 -1.06 13.63 19.63
C LEU A 664 -1.29 12.14 19.89
N THR A 665 -0.95 11.27 18.94
CA THR A 665 -1.18 9.81 19.05
C THR A 665 0.02 9.05 19.58
N TYR A 666 1.21 9.68 19.64
CA TYR A 666 2.45 9.03 20.06
C TYR A 666 2.39 8.53 21.51
N GLY A 667 1.80 9.31 22.41
CA GLY A 667 1.57 8.90 23.80
C GLY A 667 0.77 7.61 23.94
N ALA A 668 -0.31 7.47 23.17
CA ALA A 668 -1.13 6.27 23.16
C ALA A 668 -0.38 5.06 22.58
N LEU A 669 0.43 5.28 21.53
CA LEU A 669 1.29 4.24 20.95
C LEU A 669 2.29 3.71 21.98
N VAL A 670 2.99 4.60 22.70
CA VAL A 670 3.98 4.19 23.72
C VAL A 670 3.28 3.49 24.89
N ALA A 671 2.11 3.97 25.32
CA ALA A 671 1.33 3.34 26.38
C ALA A 671 0.85 1.93 26.01
N GLU A 672 0.42 1.71 24.77
CA GLU A 672 0.06 0.37 24.28
C GLU A 672 1.29 -0.55 24.20
N LEU A 673 2.42 -0.06 23.70
CA LEU A 673 3.67 -0.84 23.67
C LEU A 673 4.17 -1.23 25.06
N LEU A 674 4.00 -0.35 26.05
CA LEU A 674 4.31 -0.66 27.44
C LEU A 674 3.38 -1.74 28.01
N ARG A 675 2.10 -1.74 27.64
CA ARG A 675 1.14 -2.81 28.01
C ARG A 675 1.49 -4.14 27.36
N ASP A 676 1.85 -4.14 26.08
CA ASP A 676 2.08 -5.36 25.30
C ASP A 676 3.43 -6.02 25.59
N LEU A 677 4.49 -5.23 25.78
CA LEU A 677 5.85 -5.73 25.94
C LEU A 677 6.29 -5.86 27.40
N GLU A 678 5.56 -5.25 28.34
CA GLU A 678 5.80 -5.27 29.78
C GLU A 678 7.25 -4.90 30.22
N SER A 679 8.05 -4.31 29.32
CA SER A 679 9.46 -3.99 29.55
C SER A 679 9.87 -2.70 28.82
N PRO A 680 10.27 -1.63 29.54
CA PRO A 680 10.68 -0.37 28.93
C PRO A 680 11.86 -0.51 27.94
N LEU A 681 12.80 -1.42 28.23
CA LEU A 681 13.94 -1.69 27.33
C LEU A 681 13.48 -2.35 26.03
N ALA A 682 12.48 -3.22 26.07
CA ALA A 682 11.89 -3.82 24.87
C ALA A 682 11.13 -2.76 24.05
N VAL A 683 10.41 -1.86 24.72
CA VAL A 683 9.76 -0.70 24.07
C VAL A 683 10.77 0.16 23.35
N ASN A 684 11.91 0.52 23.97
CA ASN A 684 12.96 1.31 23.32
C ASN A 684 13.48 0.66 22.02
N ARG A 685 13.70 -0.66 22.02
CA ARG A 685 14.12 -1.41 20.81
C ARG A 685 13.06 -1.36 19.72
N GLN A 686 11.79 -1.47 20.10
CA GLN A 686 10.68 -1.42 19.17
C GLN A 686 10.48 0.00 18.60
N LEU A 687 10.60 1.03 19.44
CA LEU A 687 10.60 2.44 19.03
C LEU A 687 11.73 2.74 18.05
N ASP A 688 12.95 2.26 18.32
CA ASP A 688 14.08 2.41 17.41
C ASP A 688 13.82 1.74 16.05
N LYS A 689 13.31 0.51 16.07
CA LYS A 689 12.97 -0.23 14.85
C LYS A 689 11.86 0.44 14.04
N MET A 690 10.83 0.96 14.71
CA MET A 690 9.75 1.71 14.05
C MET A 690 10.28 3.00 13.44
N GLY A 691 11.06 3.76 14.20
CA GLY A 691 11.74 4.96 13.71
C GLY A 691 12.62 4.66 12.50
N TYR A 692 13.43 3.61 12.56
CA TYR A 692 14.29 3.18 11.46
C TYR A 692 13.53 2.96 10.15
N ASN A 693 12.41 2.24 10.21
CA ASN A 693 11.56 2.02 9.04
C ASN A 693 10.90 3.30 8.52
N ILE A 694 10.58 4.25 9.42
CA ILE A 694 10.08 5.58 9.04
C ILE A 694 11.19 6.34 8.31
N GLY A 695 12.40 6.38 8.87
CA GLY A 695 13.57 7.06 8.30
C GLY A 695 13.90 6.60 6.88
N LEU A 696 13.90 5.28 6.63
CA LEU A 696 14.14 4.72 5.29
C LEU A 696 13.16 5.25 4.24
N ARG A 697 11.92 5.56 4.63
CA ARG A 697 10.88 6.08 3.73
C ARG A 697 10.91 7.59 3.60
N LEU A 698 11.31 8.30 4.66
CA LEU A 698 11.38 9.76 4.68
C LEU A 698 12.56 10.31 3.87
N ALA A 699 13.65 9.55 3.71
CA ALA A 699 14.85 10.05 3.02
C ALA A 699 14.56 10.51 1.57
N ASP A 700 13.86 9.69 0.78
CA ASP A 700 13.48 10.03 -0.58
C ASP A 700 12.46 11.19 -0.63
N ASP A 701 11.51 11.22 0.31
CA ASP A 701 10.52 12.31 0.41
C ASP A 701 11.19 13.66 0.74
N LEU A 702 12.19 13.66 1.63
CA LEU A 702 12.92 14.86 2.03
C LEU A 702 13.63 15.48 0.83
N LEU A 703 14.34 14.64 0.06
CA LEU A 703 15.05 15.07 -1.14
C LEU A 703 14.10 15.48 -2.27
N ALA A 704 12.95 14.81 -2.40
CA ALA A 704 11.94 15.18 -3.39
C ALA A 704 11.27 16.53 -3.09
N LYS A 705 11.00 16.82 -1.81
CA LYS A 705 10.38 18.08 -1.37
C LYS A 705 11.37 19.25 -1.35
N ASN A 706 12.66 18.99 -1.13
CA ASN A 706 13.69 20.02 -0.95
C ASN A 706 14.77 19.91 -2.02
N SER A 707 14.44 20.30 -3.25
CA SER A 707 15.37 20.27 -4.39
C SER A 707 16.60 21.17 -4.22
N GLN A 708 16.59 22.10 -3.24
CA GLN A 708 17.75 22.91 -2.87
C GLN A 708 18.84 22.16 -2.08
N ILE A 709 18.57 20.96 -1.53
CA ILE A 709 19.57 20.19 -0.77
C ILE A 709 20.65 19.72 -1.75
N GLN A 710 21.84 20.33 -1.66
CA GLN A 710 23.02 19.89 -2.40
C GLN A 710 23.61 18.62 -1.77
N ARG A 711 24.46 17.93 -2.54
CA ARG A 711 25.19 16.77 -2.02
C ARG A 711 26.06 17.20 -0.85
N CYS A 712 25.75 16.69 0.34
CA CYS A 712 26.55 16.93 1.54
C CYS A 712 27.94 16.30 1.37
N THR A 713 28.98 17.06 1.68
CA THR A 713 30.40 16.66 1.52
C THR A 713 31.09 16.40 2.85
N ASP A 714 30.53 16.88 3.95
CA ASP A 714 31.04 16.72 5.30
C ASP A 714 29.88 16.51 6.29
N MET A 715 30.20 16.10 7.52
CA MET A 715 29.19 15.86 8.55
C MET A 715 28.53 17.16 9.05
N HIS A 716 29.17 18.31 8.89
CA HIS A 716 28.61 19.60 9.28
C HIS A 716 27.40 19.96 8.42
N GLN A 717 27.50 19.74 7.10
CA GLN A 717 26.40 19.90 6.15
C GLN A 717 25.26 18.92 6.46
N VAL A 718 25.59 17.66 6.78
CA VAL A 718 24.59 16.66 7.18
C VAL A 718 23.86 17.09 8.46
N ALA A 719 24.61 17.53 9.48
CA ALA A 719 24.04 18.03 10.73
C ALA A 719 23.13 19.25 10.50
N ASP A 720 23.57 20.20 9.67
CA ASP A 720 22.78 21.38 9.31
C ASP A 720 21.49 21.03 8.56
N VAL A 721 21.55 20.10 7.60
CA VAL A 721 20.36 19.63 6.87
C VAL A 721 19.41 18.91 7.82
N LEU A 722 19.90 18.04 8.70
CA LEU A 722 19.06 17.36 9.69
C LEU A 722 18.36 18.36 10.62
N ALA A 723 19.11 19.31 11.16
CA ALA A 723 18.64 20.26 12.16
C ALA A 723 17.68 21.32 11.59
N LYS A 724 18.04 21.92 10.44
CA LYS A 724 17.34 23.08 9.87
C LYS A 724 16.29 22.72 8.83
N VAL A 725 16.42 21.57 8.18
CA VAL A 725 15.55 21.16 7.07
C VAL A 725 14.73 19.92 7.43
N ALA A 726 15.37 18.81 7.78
CA ALA A 726 14.67 17.53 7.96
C ALA A 726 13.73 17.54 9.17
N LEU A 727 14.27 17.76 10.39
CA LEU A 727 13.46 17.77 11.61
C LEU A 727 12.37 18.85 11.53
N ARG A 728 12.71 20.03 11.02
CA ARG A 728 11.75 21.11 10.79
C ARG A 728 10.64 20.71 9.81
N SER A 729 10.96 20.01 8.72
CA SER A 729 9.96 19.65 7.70
C SER A 729 8.96 18.58 8.18
N TYR A 730 9.35 17.73 9.12
CA TYR A 730 8.51 16.59 9.54
C TYR A 730 7.93 16.72 10.95
N LEU A 731 8.55 17.51 11.82
CA LEU A 731 8.06 17.79 13.17
C LEU A 731 7.40 19.17 13.31
N ALA A 732 7.34 19.99 12.24
CA ALA A 732 6.60 21.25 12.29
C ALA A 732 5.08 21.00 12.31
N SER A 733 4.43 21.53 13.35
CA SER A 733 2.99 21.78 13.35
C SER A 733 2.70 23.10 12.64
N THR A 734 1.56 23.18 11.94
CA THR A 734 1.07 24.44 11.35
C THR A 734 0.74 25.50 12.40
N ALA A 735 0.56 25.10 13.67
CA ALA A 735 0.24 26.00 14.78
C ALA A 735 1.47 26.59 15.50
N PHE A 736 2.64 25.96 15.42
CA PHE A 736 3.86 26.40 16.10
C PHE A 736 4.99 26.66 15.09
N LEU A 737 5.68 27.79 15.21
CA LEU A 737 6.86 28.14 14.43
C LEU A 737 7.98 27.10 14.65
N GLY A 738 7.92 26.00 13.89
CA GLY A 738 8.95 24.98 13.63
C GLY A 738 9.78 24.51 14.82
N VAL A 739 9.66 23.23 15.18
CA VAL A 739 10.69 22.56 16.00
C VAL A 739 12.01 22.66 15.24
N THR A 740 12.94 23.47 15.74
CA THR A 740 14.30 23.57 15.23
C THR A 740 15.23 22.88 16.20
N ALA A 741 16.18 22.11 15.68
CA ALA A 741 17.25 21.55 16.48
C ALA A 741 18.48 22.44 16.38
N GLN A 742 19.22 22.56 17.46
CA GLN A 742 20.55 23.18 17.47
C GLN A 742 21.61 22.10 17.39
N VAL A 743 22.60 22.30 16.51
CA VAL A 743 23.76 21.41 16.40
C VAL A 743 24.82 21.87 17.39
N SER A 744 25.20 21.00 18.33
CA SER A 744 26.17 21.32 19.38
C SER A 744 27.07 20.12 19.74
N ASN A 745 27.98 20.32 20.70
CA ASN A 745 28.82 19.28 21.32
C ASN A 745 29.69 18.47 20.34
N TRP A 746 30.17 19.05 19.24
CA TRP A 746 31.06 18.38 18.30
C TRP A 746 32.27 17.76 19.00
N ASN A 747 32.60 16.53 18.65
CA ASN A 747 33.82 15.91 19.14
C ASN A 747 35.05 16.41 18.36
N ALA A 748 36.26 16.15 18.87
CA ALA A 748 37.50 16.63 18.26
C ALA A 748 37.78 16.07 16.86
N ARG A 749 37.15 14.95 16.48
CA ARG A 749 37.30 14.31 15.16
C ARG A 749 36.27 14.78 14.14
N ASN A 750 35.28 15.58 14.55
CA ASN A 750 34.13 16.01 13.76
C ASN A 750 33.33 14.84 13.14
N ASP A 751 33.37 13.65 13.74
CA ASP A 751 32.57 12.48 13.36
C ASP A 751 31.39 12.25 14.32
N GLU A 752 31.24 13.08 15.35
CA GLU A 752 30.14 12.99 16.32
C GLU A 752 29.63 14.37 16.75
N PHE A 753 28.30 14.57 16.72
CA PHE A 753 27.62 15.82 17.08
C PHE A 753 26.26 15.56 17.76
N SER A 754 25.72 16.59 18.43
CA SER A 754 24.48 16.52 19.19
C SER A 754 23.45 17.38 18.51
N LEU A 755 22.25 16.83 18.38
CA LEU A 755 21.05 17.55 18.01
C LEU A 755 20.27 17.83 19.28
N VAL A 756 20.18 19.10 19.66
CA VAL A 756 19.43 19.54 20.84
C VAL A 756 18.13 20.14 20.36
N LEU A 757 17.01 19.49 20.69
CA LEU A 757 15.68 20.04 20.48
C LEU A 757 15.27 20.80 21.74
N GLU A 758 15.16 22.13 21.64
CA GLU A 758 14.75 23.00 22.75
C GLU A 758 13.30 22.74 23.20
N SER A 759 12.45 22.31 22.26
CA SER A 759 11.09 21.84 22.50
C SER A 759 10.95 20.42 21.98
N ASN A 760 10.60 19.47 22.85
CA ASN A 760 10.29 18.10 22.48
C ASN A 760 8.80 17.97 22.14
N PRO A 761 8.40 17.95 20.85
CA PRO A 761 6.99 17.89 20.48
C PRO A 761 6.35 16.59 20.99
N LEU A 762 7.09 15.48 21.04
CA LEU A 762 6.54 14.18 21.42
C LEU A 762 6.05 14.18 22.88
N ALA A 763 6.69 14.96 23.76
CA ALA A 763 6.38 15.02 25.18
C ALA A 763 5.34 16.10 25.54
N GLU A 764 4.78 16.83 24.57
CA GLU A 764 3.86 17.95 24.83
C GLU A 764 2.56 17.52 25.53
N PHE A 765 2.03 16.36 25.18
CA PHE A 765 0.75 15.85 25.68
C PHE A 765 0.89 14.66 26.64
N VAL A 766 2.09 14.38 27.14
CA VAL A 766 2.39 13.17 27.91
C VAL A 766 3.28 13.48 29.10
N GLU A 767 2.90 12.94 30.26
CA GLU A 767 3.77 12.86 31.43
C GLU A 767 4.29 11.42 31.56
N VAL A 768 5.61 11.26 31.52
CA VAL A 768 6.26 9.96 31.75
C VAL A 768 6.37 9.75 33.27
N PRO A 769 5.83 8.65 33.82
CA PRO A 769 5.97 8.34 35.24
C PRO A 769 7.45 8.28 35.67
N PRO A 770 7.83 8.84 36.85
CA PRO A 770 9.23 8.87 37.29
C PRO A 770 9.87 7.48 37.40
N GLU A 771 9.08 6.44 37.67
CA GLU A 771 9.55 5.06 37.76
C GLU A 771 10.02 4.52 36.39
N LEU A 772 9.43 5.02 35.31
CA LEU A 772 9.79 4.63 33.94
C LEU A 772 10.89 5.52 33.34
N ALA A 773 11.09 6.73 33.87
CA ALA A 773 12.02 7.71 33.30
C ALA A 773 13.47 7.24 33.22
N GLN A 774 13.90 6.32 34.10
CA GLN A 774 15.26 5.78 34.08
C GLN A 774 15.49 4.81 32.91
N ASP A 775 14.52 3.96 32.60
CA ASP A 775 14.66 2.86 31.64
C ASP A 775 14.00 3.14 30.28
N LEU A 776 12.92 3.92 30.25
CA LEU A 776 12.24 4.33 29.04
C LEU A 776 12.98 5.51 28.40
N ARG A 777 13.23 5.42 27.10
CA ARG A 777 13.70 6.52 26.27
C ARG A 777 12.56 6.92 25.36
N TYR A 778 11.73 7.85 25.86
CA TYR A 778 10.44 8.14 25.28
C TYR A 778 10.57 8.64 23.83
N SER A 779 11.62 9.39 23.51
CA SER A 779 11.86 9.96 22.18
C SER A 779 12.73 9.06 21.28
N GLN A 780 12.96 7.78 21.65
CA GLN A 780 13.85 6.87 20.91
C GLN A 780 13.46 6.67 19.44
N ILE A 781 12.19 6.91 19.09
CA ILE A 781 11.72 6.87 17.71
C ILE A 781 12.46 7.89 16.81
N LEU A 782 12.89 9.03 17.36
CA LEU A 782 13.67 10.02 16.61
C LEU A 782 15.07 9.49 16.26
N CYS A 783 15.72 8.77 17.20
CA CYS A 783 17.02 8.13 16.95
C CYS A 783 16.94 7.11 15.82
N GLY A 784 15.93 6.24 15.87
CA GLY A 784 15.66 5.28 14.80
C GLY A 784 15.44 5.98 13.46
N THR A 785 14.65 7.05 13.45
CA THR A 785 14.31 7.82 12.24
C THR A 785 15.56 8.44 11.60
N ILE A 786 16.42 9.09 12.39
CA ILE A 786 17.69 9.67 11.91
C ILE A 786 18.59 8.56 11.35
N ARG A 787 18.69 7.42 12.04
CA ARG A 787 19.51 6.29 11.61
C ARG A 787 19.04 5.72 10.27
N GLY A 788 17.74 5.46 10.13
CA GLY A 788 17.16 4.95 8.88
C GLY A 788 17.29 5.92 7.71
N ALA A 789 17.10 7.22 7.96
CA ALA A 789 17.22 8.23 6.92
C ALA A 789 18.66 8.35 6.41
N LEU A 790 19.64 8.34 7.31
CA LEU A 790 21.06 8.41 6.93
C LEU A 790 21.56 7.11 6.29
N GLU A 791 21.08 5.94 6.73
CA GLU A 791 21.41 4.65 6.10
C GLU A 791 20.94 4.61 4.63
N MET A 792 19.72 5.11 4.35
CA MET A 792 19.22 5.24 2.98
C MET A 792 20.05 6.21 2.13
N MET A 793 20.72 7.18 2.75
CA MET A 793 21.68 8.09 2.11
C MET A 793 23.12 7.53 2.10
N HIS A 794 23.25 6.22 2.31
CA HIS A 794 24.51 5.47 2.32
C HIS A 794 25.47 5.92 3.43
N MET A 795 24.95 6.33 4.59
CA MET A 795 25.73 6.70 5.76
C MET A 795 25.33 5.83 6.95
N GLU A 796 26.24 4.99 7.40
CA GLU A 796 26.04 4.23 8.64
C GLU A 796 26.35 5.13 9.83
N VAL A 797 25.34 5.31 10.70
CA VAL A 797 25.44 6.13 11.91
C VAL A 797 24.92 5.38 13.13
N GLN A 798 25.46 5.73 14.29
CA GLN A 798 24.91 5.40 15.60
C GLN A 798 24.17 6.61 16.16
N THR A 799 22.97 6.38 16.69
CA THR A 799 22.15 7.41 17.32
C THR A 799 21.72 6.94 18.71
N PHE A 800 21.80 7.83 19.70
CA PHE A 800 21.35 7.55 21.05
C PHE A 800 20.96 8.84 21.78
N ILE A 801 20.03 8.74 22.72
CA ILE A 801 19.61 9.87 23.55
C ILE A 801 20.61 10.05 24.69
N VAL A 802 21.18 11.26 24.79
CA VAL A 802 22.12 11.65 25.87
C VAL A 802 21.34 12.11 27.09
N GLN A 803 20.39 13.01 26.88
CA GLN A 803 19.59 13.64 27.91
C GLN A 803 18.16 13.81 27.40
N GLU A 804 17.21 13.41 28.23
CA GLU A 804 15.78 13.54 27.93
C GLU A 804 15.11 14.24 29.11
N HIS A 805 14.47 15.36 28.82
CA HIS A 805 13.68 16.16 29.75
C HIS A 805 12.29 16.35 29.17
N SER A 806 11.32 16.68 30.03
CA SER A 806 9.92 16.88 29.60
C SER A 806 9.77 17.89 28.48
N GLN A 807 10.67 18.88 28.40
CA GLN A 807 10.62 19.93 27.38
C GLN A 807 11.75 19.84 26.34
N SER A 808 12.83 19.10 26.57
CA SER A 808 13.99 19.09 25.68
C SER A 808 14.60 17.72 25.52
N VAL A 809 15.13 17.41 24.33
CA VAL A 809 15.84 16.15 24.08
C VAL A 809 17.16 16.41 23.35
N GLU A 810 18.24 15.80 23.85
CA GLU A 810 19.55 15.78 23.21
C GLU A 810 19.82 14.40 22.60
N ILE A 811 19.99 14.38 21.27
CA ILE A 811 20.29 13.18 20.50
C ILE A 811 21.74 13.25 20.03
N ARG A 812 22.56 12.27 20.41
CA ARG A 812 23.90 12.07 19.86
C ARG A 812 23.80 11.38 18.51
N VAL A 813 24.55 11.88 17.53
CA VAL A 813 24.74 11.24 16.23
C VAL A 813 26.23 11.03 15.99
N LYS A 814 26.62 9.77 15.85
CA LYS A 814 28.00 9.34 15.57
C LYS A 814 28.07 8.71 14.19
N PHE A 815 28.89 9.28 13.32
CA PHE A 815 29.21 8.71 12.03
C PHE A 815 30.13 7.50 12.18
N ILE A 816 29.81 6.39 11.49
CA ILE A 816 30.63 5.17 11.47
C ILE A 816 31.39 5.07 10.15
N ARG A 817 30.66 5.01 9.03
CA ARG A 817 31.23 4.86 7.69
C ARG A 817 30.23 5.19 6.59
N ILE A 818 30.73 5.43 5.39
CA ILE A 818 29.92 5.45 4.16
C ILE A 818 29.66 4.00 3.75
N LEU A 819 28.42 3.68 3.43
CA LEU A 819 28.04 2.37 2.88
C LEU A 819 28.38 2.34 1.39
N GLU A 820 29.16 1.36 0.97
CA GLU A 820 29.42 1.12 -0.45
C GLU A 820 28.18 0.49 -1.08
N GLU A 821 27.73 1.05 -2.20
CA GLU A 821 26.60 0.53 -2.96
C GLU A 821 27.01 -0.84 -3.54
N SER A 822 26.55 -1.92 -2.94
CA SER A 822 26.78 -3.26 -3.46
C SER A 822 25.98 -3.41 -4.76
N VAL A 823 26.62 -3.16 -5.90
CA VAL A 823 26.06 -3.51 -7.21
C VAL A 823 25.87 -5.03 -7.21
N PRO A 824 24.66 -5.55 -7.54
CA PRO A 824 24.45 -6.99 -7.61
C PRO A 824 25.46 -7.63 -8.58
N PRO A 825 25.93 -8.86 -8.30
CA PRO A 825 26.87 -9.53 -9.21
C PRO A 825 26.25 -9.66 -10.59
N GLY A 826 26.87 -9.04 -11.61
CA GLY A 826 26.46 -9.14 -13.01
C GLY A 826 26.31 -7.82 -13.78
N ASP A 827 26.57 -6.66 -13.16
CA ASP A 827 26.43 -5.34 -13.81
C ASP A 827 27.72 -4.48 -13.86
N ASP A 828 28.88 -5.12 -13.72
CA ASP A 828 30.18 -4.60 -14.18
C ASP A 828 30.20 -4.55 -15.73
#